data_AF-A0A671WFI5-F1
#
_entry.id   AF-A0A671WFI5-F1
#
_cell.length_a   1.000
_cell.length_b   1.000
_cell.length_c   1.000
_cell.angle_alpha   90.00
_cell.angle_beta   90.00
_cell.angle_gamma   90.00
#
_symmetry.space_group_name_H-M   'P 1'
#
loop_
_entity.id
_entity.type
_entity.pdbx_description
1 polymer ?
#
loop_
_entity_poly.entity_id
_entity_poly.type
_entity_poly.pdbx_seq_one_letter_code
_entity_poly.pdbx_strand_id
1 'polypeptide(L)'
;MCGIFAYLNYRVSRTRKEIFETLVKGLQRLEYRGYDSAGIAVDGPTKTTTDMSGNTICLFKKKGKVKALDEELYKKDSLDLDEELCTHFGIAHTRWATHGEPSAVNSHPHRSDKDNEFVVIHNGIITNYKELKEYLKTKGYEFESETDTEVIPKLIKYVYDNRESDNVSFSTLVERVIQQLEGAFALVFKSHHFPGEAVSTRRGSPLLIGVRSEHEQLTENIPIQYNSGHFKEGVQEKNSHNRSDSFSGINSVGDGRAVEYYFASDASAIIEHTNKVLYMEDDDIAVVKGGKLSIHRLNRRAGEDPVRAIQTLQMELQQIMKGNFESFMQKEIFEQPESVVNTMRGRICFDTNKVVLGGLKEHLKEIKRCKRLIVIGCGTSFHAAVATRQILEELTELPVMVELASDFLDRNTPVFRDDVCFFISQSGETADTLMALRYCKNHNALTVGITNTVGSSICRETDCGVHVNAGPEIGVASTKAYTSQFVALIMFALMLSEDRLSLQPRRLEIINSLRMLPELIKKVLTLDDKIKDIANELYLQRSLLVMGRGFHYATCLEGALKIKEITYMHSEGILAGELKHGPLALIDKDMPVIMIIMRDACYTKCQNALQQVTARSGRPIILCCQDDPEMTKNAYQTIELPQTVDCLQGILTVIPLQLLSFHLAVLRGFDVDFPRNLAKSVTVE
;
A
#
# COMPACT_ATOMS: atom_id res chain seq x y z
N MET A 1 -3.41 4.56 -4.90
CA MET A 1 -3.45 3.34 -5.76
C MET A 1 -4.91 2.98 -5.98
N CYS A 2 -5.39 2.60 -7.16
CA CYS A 2 -6.78 2.16 -7.31
C CYS A 2 -7.05 0.78 -6.65
N GLY A 3 -8.31 0.35 -6.59
CA GLY A 3 -8.73 -0.94 -6.05
C GLY A 3 -9.39 -1.83 -7.11
N ILE A 4 -8.88 -3.05 -7.31
CA ILE A 4 -9.49 -4.10 -8.12
C ILE A 4 -10.15 -5.12 -7.19
N PHE A 5 -11.40 -5.48 -7.47
CA PHE A 5 -12.06 -6.64 -6.89
C PHE A 5 -12.89 -7.37 -7.94
N ALA A 6 -12.85 -8.70 -7.97
CA ALA A 6 -13.75 -9.49 -8.79
C ALA A 6 -14.14 -10.78 -8.07
N TYR A 7 -15.37 -11.22 -8.31
CA TYR A 7 -15.96 -12.40 -7.70
C TYR A 7 -16.47 -13.35 -8.79
N LEU A 8 -15.99 -14.58 -8.76
CA LEU A 8 -16.47 -15.67 -9.61
C LEU A 8 -17.06 -16.75 -8.71
N ASN A 9 -18.37 -16.94 -8.77
CA ASN A 9 -19.04 -18.13 -8.23
C ASN A 9 -19.20 -19.15 -9.36
N TYR A 10 -18.67 -20.36 -9.18
CA TYR A 10 -18.78 -21.45 -10.15
C TYR A 10 -19.51 -22.62 -9.51
N ARG A 11 -20.69 -22.96 -10.04
CA ARG A 11 -21.61 -23.96 -9.46
C ARG A 11 -21.93 -23.68 -7.99
N VAL A 12 -21.99 -22.40 -7.63
CA VAL A 12 -22.43 -21.90 -6.33
C VAL A 12 -23.52 -20.87 -6.64
N SER A 13 -24.78 -21.27 -6.46
CA SER A 13 -25.92 -20.39 -6.71
C SER A 13 -25.86 -19.18 -5.79
N ARG A 14 -25.93 -18.00 -6.39
CA ARG A 14 -26.03 -16.71 -5.70
C ARG A 14 -27.11 -15.88 -6.37
N THR A 15 -27.87 -15.13 -5.59
CA THR A 15 -28.76 -14.13 -6.17
C THR A 15 -27.95 -12.96 -6.73
N ARG A 16 -28.48 -12.24 -7.71
CA ARG A 16 -27.85 -11.01 -8.20
C ARG A 16 -27.62 -10.00 -7.07
N LYS A 17 -28.53 -9.94 -6.10
CA LYS A 17 -28.36 -9.13 -4.88
C LYS A 17 -27.13 -9.52 -4.08
N GLU A 18 -26.93 -10.80 -3.78
CA GLU A 18 -25.75 -11.29 -3.06
C GLU A 18 -24.44 -11.00 -3.82
N ILE A 19 -24.47 -11.08 -5.14
CA ILE A 19 -23.34 -10.72 -6.00
C ILE A 19 -23.03 -9.22 -5.89
N PHE A 20 -24.03 -8.35 -5.95
CA PHE A 20 -23.86 -6.91 -5.74
C PHE A 20 -23.29 -6.60 -4.37
N GLU A 21 -23.86 -7.19 -3.32
CA GLU A 21 -23.36 -7.03 -1.94
C GLU A 21 -21.90 -7.47 -1.83
N THR A 22 -21.53 -8.60 -2.43
CA THR A 22 -20.14 -9.11 -2.43
C THR A 22 -19.18 -8.15 -3.14
N LEU A 23 -19.54 -7.67 -4.33
CA LEU A 23 -18.72 -6.72 -5.09
C LEU A 23 -18.56 -5.39 -4.36
N VAL A 24 -19.66 -4.81 -3.87
CA VAL A 24 -19.66 -3.55 -3.12
C VAL A 24 -18.84 -3.68 -1.84
N LYS A 25 -18.99 -4.77 -1.10
CA LYS A 25 -18.22 -5.01 0.12
C LYS A 25 -16.73 -5.13 -0.17
N GLY A 26 -16.35 -5.83 -1.24
CA GLY A 26 -14.97 -5.87 -1.74
C GLY A 26 -14.43 -4.47 -2.04
N LEU A 27 -15.21 -3.60 -2.69
CA LEU A 27 -14.83 -2.21 -2.92
C LEU A 27 -14.70 -1.39 -1.63
N GLN A 28 -15.58 -1.58 -0.65
CA GLN A 28 -15.47 -0.91 0.66
C GLN A 28 -14.16 -1.28 1.37
N ARG A 29 -13.68 -2.52 1.21
CA ARG A 29 -12.36 -2.95 1.73
C ARG A 29 -11.18 -2.31 1.01
N LEU A 30 -11.39 -1.72 -0.17
CA LEU A 30 -10.37 -1.10 -1.02
C LEU A 30 -10.54 0.43 -1.13
N GLU A 31 -11.58 1.00 -0.53
CA GLU A 31 -11.91 2.42 -0.66
C GLU A 31 -10.78 3.33 -0.15
N TYR A 32 -10.02 2.88 0.86
CA TYR A 32 -8.85 3.60 1.38
C TYR A 32 -7.72 3.76 0.34
N ARG A 33 -7.72 2.94 -0.71
CA ARG A 33 -6.75 3.02 -1.81
C ARG A 33 -7.18 4.08 -2.84
N GLY A 34 -8.48 4.21 -3.11
CA GLY A 34 -9.03 5.22 -4.02
C GLY A 34 -10.55 5.34 -3.91
N TYR A 35 -11.06 6.58 -4.02
CA TYR A 35 -12.47 6.90 -3.71
C TYR A 35 -13.04 8.07 -4.55
N ASP A 36 -12.37 8.46 -5.64
CA ASP A 36 -12.87 9.53 -6.52
C ASP A 36 -14.08 9.07 -7.34
N SER A 37 -14.09 7.79 -7.70
CA SER A 37 -15.18 7.13 -8.41
C SER A 37 -15.11 5.62 -8.29
N ALA A 38 -16.21 4.92 -8.58
CA ALA A 38 -16.28 3.47 -8.55
C ALA A 38 -17.24 2.91 -9.61
N GLY A 39 -17.10 1.64 -9.93
CA GLY A 39 -18.05 0.94 -10.81
C GLY A 39 -17.94 -0.58 -10.78
N ILE A 40 -18.97 -1.24 -11.31
CA ILE A 40 -19.04 -2.70 -11.47
C ILE A 40 -19.54 -3.10 -12.86
N ALA A 41 -19.19 -4.32 -13.28
CA ALA A 41 -19.79 -5.02 -14.41
C ALA A 41 -20.31 -6.40 -13.99
N VAL A 42 -21.55 -6.70 -14.38
CA VAL A 42 -22.24 -7.98 -14.13
C VAL A 42 -22.97 -8.45 -15.38
N ASP A 43 -23.39 -9.71 -15.42
CA ASP A 43 -24.27 -10.21 -16.47
C ASP A 43 -25.67 -9.58 -16.34
N GLY A 44 -26.23 -9.16 -17.47
CA GLY A 44 -27.57 -8.63 -17.62
C GLY A 44 -28.66 -9.71 -17.55
N PRO A 45 -29.92 -9.34 -17.79
CA PRO A 45 -31.04 -10.28 -17.71
C PRO A 45 -30.92 -11.36 -18.78
N THR A 46 -31.11 -12.62 -18.38
CA THR A 46 -31.24 -13.73 -19.33
C THR A 46 -32.58 -13.62 -20.06
N LYS A 47 -32.59 -13.22 -21.34
CA LYS A 47 -33.84 -13.24 -22.12
C LYS A 47 -34.28 -14.68 -22.38
N THR A 48 -35.47 -15.03 -21.91
CA THR A 48 -36.18 -16.26 -22.25
C THR A 48 -36.79 -16.16 -23.66
N THR A 49 -36.00 -16.17 -24.73
CA THR A 49 -36.50 -16.45 -26.10
C THR A 49 -35.37 -16.71 -27.09
N THR A 50 -35.33 -17.95 -27.60
CA THR A 50 -34.87 -18.44 -28.92
C THR A 50 -33.57 -17.98 -29.60
N ASP A 51 -32.83 -17.01 -29.09
CA ASP A 51 -31.51 -16.63 -29.60
C ASP A 51 -30.43 -17.06 -28.59
N MET A 52 -29.64 -18.08 -28.94
CA MET A 52 -28.47 -18.54 -28.17
C MET A 52 -27.28 -17.54 -28.21
N SER A 53 -27.54 -16.24 -28.30
CA SER A 53 -26.54 -15.17 -28.45
C SER A 53 -26.77 -13.97 -27.52
N GLY A 54 -27.44 -14.17 -26.38
CA GLY A 54 -27.97 -13.08 -25.55
C GLY A 54 -27.33 -12.84 -24.19
N ASN A 55 -26.05 -13.15 -23.97
CA ASN A 55 -25.38 -12.74 -22.73
C ASN A 55 -24.96 -11.26 -22.86
N THR A 56 -25.71 -10.37 -22.22
CA THR A 56 -25.36 -8.94 -22.18
C THR A 56 -24.57 -8.62 -20.92
N ILE A 57 -23.64 -7.68 -20.98
CA ILE A 57 -22.94 -7.16 -19.79
C ILE A 57 -23.55 -5.81 -19.41
N CYS A 58 -23.90 -5.64 -18.14
CA CYS A 58 -24.40 -4.38 -17.58
C CYS A 58 -23.29 -3.67 -16.79
N LEU A 59 -23.14 -2.36 -17.03
CA LEU A 59 -22.18 -1.50 -16.34
C LEU A 59 -22.89 -0.50 -15.43
N PHE A 60 -22.43 -0.41 -14.18
CA PHE A 60 -22.87 0.58 -13.21
C PHE A 60 -21.65 1.38 -12.75
N LYS A 61 -21.64 2.68 -13.01
CA LYS A 61 -20.49 3.55 -12.73
C LYS A 61 -20.97 4.85 -12.10
N LYS A 62 -20.31 5.28 -11.02
CA LYS A 62 -20.66 6.52 -10.31
C LYS A 62 -19.41 7.27 -9.90
N LYS A 63 -19.49 8.61 -9.95
CA LYS A 63 -18.52 9.50 -9.32
C LYS A 63 -18.76 9.53 -7.81
N GLY A 64 -17.68 9.60 -7.03
CA GLY A 64 -17.69 9.65 -5.57
C GLY A 64 -17.37 8.30 -4.91
N LYS A 65 -17.57 8.27 -3.60
CA LYS A 65 -17.34 7.12 -2.72
C LYS A 65 -18.19 5.90 -3.12
N VAL A 66 -17.79 4.70 -2.69
CA VAL A 66 -18.45 3.42 -2.97
C VAL A 66 -19.92 3.44 -2.54
N LYS A 67 -20.27 4.16 -1.47
CA LYS A 67 -21.67 4.37 -1.05
C LYS A 67 -22.56 4.95 -2.16
N ALA A 68 -22.04 5.87 -2.98
CA ALA A 68 -22.81 6.46 -4.07
C ALA A 68 -23.07 5.44 -5.20
N LEU A 69 -22.14 4.51 -5.42
CA LEU A 69 -22.33 3.39 -6.34
C LEU A 69 -23.36 2.40 -5.79
N ASP A 70 -23.25 2.05 -4.50
CA ASP A 70 -24.18 1.14 -3.82
C ASP A 70 -25.63 1.62 -3.95
N GLU A 71 -25.88 2.91 -3.67
CA GLU A 71 -27.19 3.52 -3.88
C GLU A 71 -27.65 3.52 -5.35
N GLU A 72 -26.73 3.56 -6.32
CA GLU A 72 -27.06 3.54 -7.76
C GLU A 72 -27.52 2.14 -8.21
N LEU A 73 -26.99 1.07 -7.62
CA LEU A 73 -27.32 -0.31 -7.98
C LEU A 73 -28.81 -0.64 -7.76
N TYR A 74 -29.42 -0.04 -6.74
CA TYR A 74 -30.81 -0.30 -6.34
C TYR A 74 -31.82 0.72 -6.86
N LYS A 75 -31.38 1.74 -7.63
CA LYS A 75 -32.27 2.78 -8.18
C LYS A 75 -32.93 2.41 -9.50
N LYS A 76 -32.44 1.38 -10.19
CA LYS A 76 -32.93 1.00 -11.52
C LYS A 76 -33.72 -0.31 -11.42
N ASP A 77 -34.97 -0.30 -11.85
CA ASP A 77 -35.81 -1.50 -12.08
C ASP A 77 -35.32 -2.36 -13.27
N SER A 78 -34.07 -2.17 -13.72
CA SER A 78 -33.55 -2.77 -14.95
C SER A 78 -33.07 -4.21 -14.81
N LEU A 79 -32.84 -4.69 -13.57
CA LEU A 79 -32.34 -6.03 -13.29
C LEU A 79 -33.16 -6.67 -12.19
N ASP A 80 -33.53 -7.94 -12.38
CA ASP A 80 -34.09 -8.77 -11.33
C ASP A 80 -33.00 -9.09 -10.30
N LEU A 81 -33.19 -8.65 -9.06
CA LEU A 81 -32.24 -8.83 -7.97
C LEU A 81 -32.31 -10.24 -7.37
N ASP A 82 -33.44 -10.92 -7.54
CA ASP A 82 -33.70 -12.25 -7.01
C ASP A 82 -33.33 -13.36 -8.03
N GLU A 83 -32.88 -13.00 -9.24
CA GLU A 83 -32.36 -13.94 -10.24
C GLU A 83 -31.17 -14.72 -9.65
N GLU A 84 -31.32 -16.06 -9.59
CA GLU A 84 -30.25 -16.96 -9.15
C GLU A 84 -29.29 -17.30 -10.29
N LEU A 85 -28.02 -17.02 -10.06
CA LEU A 85 -26.94 -17.24 -11.01
C LEU A 85 -26.01 -18.33 -10.47
N CYS A 86 -26.05 -19.51 -11.07
CA CYS A 86 -25.26 -20.67 -10.65
C CYS A 86 -23.76 -20.52 -10.95
N THR A 87 -23.46 -19.90 -12.10
CA THR A 87 -22.12 -19.48 -12.48
C THR A 87 -22.18 -18.03 -12.96
N HIS A 88 -21.40 -17.16 -12.33
CA HIS A 88 -21.31 -15.74 -12.70
C HIS A 88 -19.91 -15.21 -12.43
N PHE A 89 -19.51 -14.21 -13.21
CA PHE A 89 -18.28 -13.45 -12.97
C PHE A 89 -18.58 -11.96 -12.92
N GLY A 90 -18.41 -11.35 -11.75
CA GLY A 90 -18.56 -9.92 -11.53
C GLY A 90 -17.22 -9.25 -11.32
N ILE A 91 -16.99 -8.09 -11.95
CA ILE A 91 -15.79 -7.27 -11.75
C ILE A 91 -16.17 -5.90 -11.19
N ALA A 92 -15.33 -5.34 -10.33
CA ALA A 92 -15.57 -4.12 -9.59
C ALA A 92 -14.27 -3.32 -9.43
N HIS A 93 -14.37 -2.00 -9.42
CA HIS A 93 -13.21 -1.12 -9.31
C HIS A 93 -13.49 0.16 -8.52
N THR A 94 -12.52 0.57 -7.69
CA THR A 94 -12.43 1.93 -7.14
C THR A 94 -11.26 2.67 -7.76
N ARG A 95 -11.48 3.92 -8.13
CA ARG A 95 -10.52 4.74 -8.89
C ARG A 95 -10.01 5.92 -8.07
N TRP A 96 -8.70 6.13 -8.15
CA TRP A 96 -8.03 7.40 -7.86
C TRP A 96 -7.53 7.95 -9.20
N ALA A 97 -8.05 9.11 -9.61
CA ALA A 97 -7.90 9.58 -10.98
C ALA A 97 -6.51 10.19 -11.23
N THR A 98 -5.70 9.55 -12.09
CA THR A 98 -4.44 10.11 -12.61
C THR A 98 -4.62 10.81 -13.95
N HIS A 99 -5.44 10.25 -14.85
CA HIS A 99 -5.77 10.80 -16.17
C HIS A 99 -7.26 11.08 -16.31
N GLY A 100 -7.64 12.26 -16.79
CA GLY A 100 -9.05 12.64 -16.98
C GLY A 100 -9.81 12.86 -15.66
N GLU A 101 -10.80 13.74 -15.69
CA GLU A 101 -11.55 14.08 -14.49
C GLU A 101 -12.35 12.89 -13.92
N PRO A 102 -12.59 12.83 -12.60
CA PRO A 102 -13.51 11.86 -12.02
C PRO A 102 -14.93 12.05 -12.59
N SER A 103 -15.36 11.10 -13.41
CA SER A 103 -16.67 11.05 -14.06
C SER A 103 -17.12 9.60 -14.27
N ALA A 104 -18.41 9.36 -14.51
CA ALA A 104 -18.89 8.00 -14.79
C ALA A 104 -18.26 7.40 -16.05
N VAL A 105 -17.93 8.23 -17.05
CA VAL A 105 -17.28 7.80 -18.29
C VAL A 105 -15.85 7.32 -18.02
N ASN A 106 -15.08 8.10 -17.25
CA ASN A 106 -13.69 7.79 -16.89
C ASN A 106 -13.56 6.74 -15.76
N SER A 107 -14.65 6.39 -15.07
CA SER A 107 -14.68 5.26 -14.15
C SER A 107 -14.51 3.94 -14.88
N HIS A 108 -13.85 3.00 -14.21
CA HIS A 108 -13.82 1.60 -14.63
C HIS A 108 -15.12 0.90 -14.18
N PRO A 109 -15.52 -0.23 -14.80
CA PRO A 109 -14.88 -0.89 -15.94
C PRO A 109 -14.95 -0.10 -17.26
N HIS A 110 -13.91 -0.21 -18.08
CA HIS A 110 -13.93 0.28 -19.47
C HIS A 110 -14.38 -0.81 -20.42
N ARG A 111 -15.00 -0.41 -21.54
CA ARG A 111 -15.63 -1.30 -22.52
C ARG A 111 -15.02 -1.15 -23.91
N SER A 112 -15.12 -2.19 -24.72
CA SER A 112 -14.65 -2.21 -26.12
C SER A 112 -15.58 -1.45 -27.06
N ASP A 113 -16.88 -1.48 -26.83
CA ASP A 113 -17.91 -0.95 -27.73
C ASP A 113 -19.19 -0.65 -26.93
N LYS A 114 -20.26 -0.27 -27.63
CA LYS A 114 -21.55 0.08 -27.01
C LYS A 114 -22.28 -1.15 -26.43
N ASP A 115 -21.97 -2.34 -26.92
CA ASP A 115 -22.58 -3.61 -26.54
C ASP A 115 -21.83 -4.33 -25.41
N ASN A 116 -20.70 -3.74 -24.98
CA ASN A 116 -19.84 -4.22 -23.90
C ASN A 116 -19.23 -5.60 -24.22
N GLU A 117 -18.77 -5.85 -25.45
CA GLU A 117 -18.22 -7.17 -25.83
C GLU A 117 -17.07 -7.63 -24.93
N PHE A 118 -16.16 -6.71 -24.62
CA PHE A 118 -15.07 -6.88 -23.67
C PHE A 118 -15.07 -5.73 -22.68
N VAL A 119 -14.90 -6.06 -21.41
CA VAL A 119 -14.77 -5.09 -20.34
C VAL A 119 -13.56 -5.40 -19.47
N VAL A 120 -12.89 -4.37 -18.98
CA VAL A 120 -11.67 -4.51 -18.18
C VAL A 120 -11.64 -3.51 -17.02
N ILE A 121 -11.05 -3.95 -15.91
CA ILE A 121 -10.63 -3.09 -14.80
C ILE A 121 -9.11 -3.10 -14.70
N HIS A 122 -8.53 -1.93 -14.43
CA HIS A 122 -7.09 -1.67 -14.50
C HIS A 122 -6.59 -0.89 -13.29
N ASN A 123 -5.47 -1.32 -12.72
CA ASN A 123 -4.65 -0.54 -11.80
C ASN A 123 -3.27 -0.35 -12.41
N GLY A 124 -2.81 0.90 -12.55
CA GLY A 124 -1.52 1.21 -13.16
C GLY A 124 -1.62 2.34 -14.18
N ILE A 125 -0.61 2.45 -15.03
CA ILE A 125 -0.54 3.41 -16.14
C ILE A 125 -0.01 2.66 -17.37
N ILE A 126 -0.73 2.78 -18.48
CA ILE A 126 -0.26 2.35 -19.80
C ILE A 126 0.53 3.49 -20.43
N THR A 127 1.86 3.38 -20.48
CA THR A 127 2.74 4.50 -20.89
C THR A 127 2.66 4.80 -22.38
N ASN A 128 2.34 3.80 -23.21
CA ASN A 128 2.21 3.91 -24.66
C ASN A 128 0.75 4.00 -25.15
N TYR A 129 -0.16 4.49 -24.30
CA TYR A 129 -1.59 4.54 -24.65
C TYR A 129 -1.88 5.50 -25.82
N LYS A 130 -1.06 6.54 -26.03
CA LYS A 130 -1.29 7.52 -27.10
C LYS A 130 -1.10 6.88 -28.47
N GLU A 131 -0.01 6.14 -28.64
CA GLU A 131 0.32 5.39 -29.84
C GLU A 131 -0.75 4.33 -30.14
N LEU A 132 -1.17 3.58 -29.11
CA LEU A 132 -2.23 2.58 -29.24
C LEU A 132 -3.58 3.22 -29.60
N LYS A 133 -3.94 4.35 -28.99
CA LYS A 133 -5.19 5.08 -29.26
C LYS A 133 -5.22 5.58 -30.70
N GLU A 134 -4.14 6.16 -31.20
CA GLU A 134 -4.04 6.60 -32.59
C GLU A 134 -4.15 5.42 -33.56
N TYR A 135 -3.42 4.34 -33.32
CA TYR A 135 -3.49 3.13 -34.15
C TYR A 135 -4.92 2.57 -34.22
N LEU A 136 -5.59 2.39 -33.08
CA LEU A 136 -6.94 1.83 -33.03
C LEU A 136 -7.97 2.75 -33.70
N LYS A 137 -7.81 4.07 -33.63
CA LYS A 137 -8.63 5.02 -34.39
C LYS A 137 -8.49 4.82 -35.91
N THR A 138 -7.27 4.58 -36.40
CA THR A 138 -7.07 4.27 -37.84
C THR A 138 -7.76 2.98 -38.29
N LYS A 139 -8.03 2.06 -37.35
CA LYS A 139 -8.76 0.81 -37.58
C LYS A 139 -10.27 0.93 -37.40
N GLY A 140 -10.79 2.14 -37.11
CA GLY A 140 -12.22 2.42 -37.01
C GLY A 140 -12.81 2.30 -35.60
N TYR A 141 -11.99 2.15 -34.56
CA TYR A 141 -12.48 2.13 -33.17
C TYR A 141 -12.68 3.55 -32.64
N GLU A 142 -13.87 3.83 -32.10
CA GLU A 142 -14.20 5.10 -31.43
C GLU A 142 -13.84 5.03 -29.94
N PHE A 143 -13.42 6.17 -29.37
CA PHE A 143 -13.07 6.30 -27.95
C PHE A 143 -14.04 7.26 -27.27
N GLU A 144 -14.49 6.92 -26.05
CA GLU A 144 -15.42 7.73 -25.27
C GLU A 144 -14.79 8.38 -24.03
N SER A 145 -13.63 7.92 -23.57
CA SER A 145 -12.94 8.42 -22.37
C SER A 145 -11.59 9.08 -22.67
N GLU A 146 -11.07 9.75 -21.65
CA GLU A 146 -9.74 10.36 -21.62
C GLU A 146 -8.71 9.48 -20.90
N THR A 147 -9.12 8.27 -20.50
CA THR A 147 -8.27 7.36 -19.74
C THR A 147 -7.35 6.55 -20.66
N ASP A 148 -6.17 6.24 -20.15
CA ASP A 148 -5.25 5.28 -20.74
C ASP A 148 -5.89 3.88 -20.80
N THR A 149 -6.65 3.48 -19.78
CA THR A 149 -7.31 2.17 -19.72
C THR A 149 -8.20 1.85 -20.92
N GLU A 150 -8.86 2.82 -21.56
CA GLU A 150 -9.77 2.54 -22.67
C GLU A 150 -9.07 1.90 -23.88
N VAL A 151 -7.76 2.08 -24.06
CA VAL A 151 -7.05 1.39 -25.16
C VAL A 151 -7.05 -0.13 -24.99
N ILE A 152 -7.11 -0.63 -23.75
CA ILE A 152 -7.01 -2.06 -23.43
C ILE A 152 -8.22 -2.86 -23.95
N PRO A 153 -9.50 -2.52 -23.62
CA PRO A 153 -10.64 -3.26 -24.14
C PRO A 153 -10.85 -3.02 -25.65
N LYS A 154 -10.41 -1.89 -26.20
CA LYS A 154 -10.40 -1.65 -27.65
C LYS A 154 -9.39 -2.56 -28.36
N LEU A 155 -8.21 -2.72 -27.77
CA LEU A 155 -7.15 -3.57 -28.31
C LEU A 155 -7.52 -5.06 -28.25
N ILE A 156 -8.10 -5.55 -27.15
CA ILE A 156 -8.51 -6.96 -27.08
C ILE A 156 -9.61 -7.28 -28.10
N LYS A 157 -10.54 -6.35 -28.34
CA LYS A 157 -11.53 -6.49 -29.41
C LYS A 157 -10.88 -6.49 -30.79
N TYR A 158 -9.92 -5.59 -31.05
CA TYR A 158 -9.15 -5.63 -32.29
C TYR A 158 -8.46 -6.98 -32.52
N VAL A 159 -7.83 -7.55 -31.49
CA VAL A 159 -7.20 -8.88 -31.58
C VAL A 159 -8.25 -9.97 -31.83
N TYR A 160 -9.42 -9.89 -31.19
CA TYR A 160 -10.52 -10.83 -31.38
C TYR A 160 -11.12 -10.76 -32.79
N ASP A 161 -11.34 -9.56 -33.32
CA ASP A 161 -11.90 -9.33 -34.66
C ASP A 161 -10.93 -9.79 -35.77
N ASN A 162 -9.62 -9.85 -35.47
CA ASN A 162 -8.55 -10.28 -36.38
C ASN A 162 -7.95 -11.66 -36.01
N ARG A 163 -8.72 -12.51 -35.32
CA ARG A 163 -8.28 -13.85 -34.90
C ARG A 163 -8.07 -14.78 -36.11
N GLU A 164 -7.07 -15.65 -36.02
CA GLU A 164 -6.75 -16.64 -37.06
C GLU A 164 -7.75 -17.81 -37.10
N SER A 165 -8.42 -18.07 -35.97
CA SER A 165 -9.37 -19.18 -35.80
C SER A 165 -10.48 -18.77 -34.85
N ASP A 166 -11.68 -19.27 -35.09
CA ASP A 166 -12.83 -19.07 -34.19
C ASP A 166 -12.66 -19.74 -32.82
N ASN A 167 -11.74 -20.70 -32.69
CA ASN A 167 -11.44 -21.39 -31.44
C ASN A 167 -10.33 -20.73 -30.62
N VAL A 168 -10.12 -19.41 -30.76
CA VAL A 168 -9.12 -18.69 -29.97
C VAL A 168 -9.51 -18.67 -28.48
N SER A 169 -8.56 -19.00 -27.61
CA SER A 169 -8.81 -18.97 -26.17
C SER A 169 -8.76 -17.53 -25.62
N PHE A 170 -9.50 -17.26 -24.54
CA PHE A 170 -9.51 -15.93 -23.93
C PHE A 170 -8.11 -15.51 -23.45
N SER A 171 -7.33 -16.46 -22.91
CA SER A 171 -5.95 -16.19 -22.47
C SER A 171 -5.02 -15.82 -23.62
N THR A 172 -5.16 -16.45 -24.80
CA THR A 172 -4.38 -16.08 -25.99
C THR A 172 -4.66 -14.65 -26.45
N LEU A 173 -5.91 -14.18 -26.34
CA LEU A 173 -6.25 -12.79 -26.65
C LEU A 173 -5.56 -11.83 -25.67
N VAL A 174 -5.65 -12.11 -24.36
CA VAL A 174 -5.02 -11.30 -23.32
C VAL A 174 -3.49 -11.31 -23.45
N GLU A 175 -2.90 -12.45 -23.79
CA GLU A 175 -1.46 -12.60 -24.05
C GLU A 175 -0.99 -11.67 -25.18
N ARG A 176 -1.71 -11.65 -26.30
CA ARG A 176 -1.42 -10.74 -27.43
C ARG A 176 -1.58 -9.27 -27.05
N VAL A 177 -2.55 -8.96 -26.20
CA VAL A 177 -2.78 -7.59 -25.69
C VAL A 177 -1.60 -7.14 -24.84
N ILE A 178 -1.20 -7.91 -23.81
CA ILE A 178 -0.13 -7.49 -22.89
C ILE A 178 1.27 -7.41 -23.51
N GLN A 179 1.47 -8.02 -24.69
CA GLN A 179 2.69 -7.84 -25.49
C GLN A 179 2.78 -6.44 -26.10
N GLN A 180 1.65 -5.78 -26.35
CA GLN A 180 1.60 -4.43 -26.91
C GLN A 180 1.52 -3.34 -25.83
N LEU A 181 1.23 -3.70 -24.58
CA LEU A 181 1.12 -2.76 -23.48
C LEU A 181 2.50 -2.50 -22.85
N GLU A 182 2.83 -1.22 -22.70
CA GLU A 182 3.97 -0.74 -21.92
C GLU A 182 3.51 -0.08 -20.63
N GLY A 183 4.37 -0.07 -19.62
CA GLY A 183 4.10 0.49 -18.30
C GLY A 183 3.79 -0.58 -17.25
N ALA A 184 3.05 -0.18 -16.21
CA ALA A 184 2.66 -1.04 -15.10
C ALA A 184 1.14 -1.19 -15.09
N PHE A 185 0.65 -2.41 -14.93
CA PHE A 185 -0.76 -2.74 -14.93
C PHE A 185 -1.08 -3.97 -14.07
N ALA A 186 -2.23 -3.99 -13.43
CA ALA A 186 -2.95 -5.19 -13.02
C ALA A 186 -4.32 -5.14 -13.69
N LEU A 187 -4.69 -6.21 -14.38
CA LEU A 187 -5.85 -6.27 -15.26
C LEU A 187 -6.73 -7.46 -14.92
N VAL A 188 -8.05 -7.25 -14.96
CA VAL A 188 -9.04 -8.32 -14.90
C VAL A 188 -10.05 -8.09 -16.04
N PHE A 189 -10.18 -9.09 -16.91
CA PHE A 189 -10.99 -9.05 -18.11
C PHE A 189 -12.26 -9.90 -17.96
N LYS A 190 -13.36 -9.39 -18.50
CA LYS A 190 -14.63 -10.10 -18.67
C LYS A 190 -15.14 -9.89 -20.09
N SER A 191 -15.75 -10.90 -20.68
CA SER A 191 -16.34 -10.82 -22.03
C SER A 191 -17.59 -11.69 -22.12
N HIS A 192 -18.56 -11.27 -22.93
CA HIS A 192 -19.72 -12.13 -23.21
C HIS A 192 -19.40 -13.28 -24.17
N HIS A 193 -18.31 -13.20 -24.93
CA HIS A 193 -17.83 -14.27 -25.83
C HIS A 193 -17.26 -15.46 -25.03
N PHE A 194 -16.84 -15.22 -23.78
CA PHE A 194 -16.25 -16.20 -22.88
C PHE A 194 -17.02 -16.23 -21.55
N PRO A 195 -18.30 -16.64 -21.54
CA PRO A 195 -19.15 -16.55 -20.37
C PRO A 195 -18.65 -17.46 -19.24
N GLY A 196 -18.58 -16.92 -18.02
CA GLY A 196 -18.08 -17.64 -16.85
C GLY A 196 -16.57 -17.90 -16.84
N GLU A 197 -15.81 -17.37 -17.81
CA GLU A 197 -14.35 -17.36 -17.78
C GLU A 197 -13.84 -16.05 -17.17
N ALA A 198 -12.75 -16.13 -16.41
CA ALA A 198 -12.01 -14.96 -15.91
C ALA A 198 -10.56 -15.04 -16.36
N VAL A 199 -10.05 -13.94 -16.90
CA VAL A 199 -8.62 -13.79 -17.20
C VAL A 199 -8.08 -12.57 -16.50
N SER A 200 -6.99 -12.75 -15.76
CA SER A 200 -6.32 -11.68 -15.05
C SER A 200 -4.82 -11.75 -15.23
N THR A 201 -4.14 -10.60 -15.19
CA THR A 201 -2.69 -10.52 -15.41
C THR A 201 -2.10 -9.28 -14.74
N ARG A 202 -0.80 -9.29 -14.48
CA ARG A 202 -0.11 -8.13 -13.92
C ARG A 202 1.29 -7.92 -14.48
N ARG A 203 1.77 -6.68 -14.40
CA ARG A 203 3.15 -6.23 -14.54
C ARG A 203 3.32 -4.99 -13.68
N GLY A 204 4.16 -5.02 -12.65
CA GLY A 204 4.42 -3.85 -11.80
C GLY A 204 3.26 -3.35 -10.91
N SER A 205 2.12 -4.05 -10.84
CA SER A 205 1.02 -3.73 -9.91
C SER A 205 0.51 -4.98 -9.19
N PRO A 206 0.23 -4.94 -7.86
CA PRO A 206 -0.29 -6.08 -7.11
C PRO A 206 -1.60 -6.66 -7.65
N LEU A 207 -1.66 -8.00 -7.68
CA LEU A 207 -2.85 -8.77 -7.98
C LEU A 207 -2.72 -10.15 -7.33
N LEU A 208 -3.76 -10.59 -6.64
CA LEU A 208 -3.83 -11.88 -5.97
C LEU A 208 -5.20 -12.53 -6.14
N ILE A 209 -5.24 -13.85 -5.98
CA ILE A 209 -6.43 -14.67 -6.18
C ILE A 209 -6.71 -15.47 -4.91
N GLY A 210 -7.81 -15.17 -4.23
CA GLY A 210 -8.36 -15.96 -3.14
C GLY A 210 -9.20 -17.11 -3.67
N VAL A 211 -9.12 -18.26 -3.01
CA VAL A 211 -9.90 -19.45 -3.37
C VAL A 211 -10.68 -19.95 -2.16
N ARG A 212 -11.98 -20.22 -2.34
CA ARG A 212 -12.84 -20.87 -1.36
C ARG A 212 -13.59 -22.03 -1.99
N SER A 213 -13.56 -23.19 -1.33
CA SER A 213 -14.39 -24.35 -1.67
C SER A 213 -14.68 -25.13 -0.39
N GLU A 214 -15.84 -25.77 -0.32
CA GLU A 214 -16.19 -26.72 0.76
C GLU A 214 -15.42 -28.04 0.64
N HIS A 215 -14.77 -28.28 -0.50
CA HIS A 215 -14.00 -29.49 -0.76
C HIS A 215 -12.48 -29.26 -0.58
N GLU A 216 -11.76 -30.29 -0.15
CA GLU A 216 -10.30 -30.26 -0.04
C GLU A 216 -9.64 -29.92 -1.38
N GLN A 217 -8.65 -29.04 -1.34
CA GLN A 217 -7.86 -28.65 -2.50
C GLN A 217 -6.76 -29.69 -2.76
N LEU A 218 -6.62 -30.14 -4.01
CA LEU A 218 -5.68 -31.21 -4.37
C LEU A 218 -4.21 -30.75 -4.39
N THR A 219 -3.94 -29.45 -4.60
CA THR A 219 -2.58 -28.92 -4.68
C THR A 219 -2.49 -27.53 -4.08
N GLU A 220 -1.47 -27.27 -3.27
CA GLU A 220 -1.12 -25.93 -2.80
C GLU A 220 -0.14 -25.22 -3.75
N ASN A 221 0.17 -25.82 -4.90
CA ASN A 221 1.25 -25.41 -5.79
C ASN A 221 0.79 -25.52 -7.25
N ILE A 222 0.57 -24.39 -7.93
CA ILE A 222 0.13 -24.34 -9.33
C ILE A 222 1.34 -24.26 -10.26
N PRO A 223 1.59 -25.24 -11.14
CA PRO A 223 2.66 -25.14 -12.12
C PRO A 223 2.36 -24.08 -13.17
N ILE A 224 3.39 -23.33 -13.57
CA ILE A 224 3.30 -22.37 -14.66
C ILE A 224 3.36 -23.10 -15.99
N GLN A 225 2.40 -22.80 -16.87
CA GLN A 225 2.35 -23.29 -18.23
C GLN A 225 3.03 -22.29 -19.17
N TYR A 226 3.82 -22.79 -20.12
CA TYR A 226 4.54 -21.97 -21.10
C TYR A 226 4.06 -22.29 -22.51
N ASN A 227 3.78 -21.26 -23.31
CA ASN A 227 3.53 -21.43 -24.73
C ASN A 227 4.86 -21.72 -25.46
N SER A 228 5.08 -22.96 -25.88
CA SER A 228 6.25 -23.35 -26.67
C SER A 228 6.10 -22.92 -28.13
N GLY A 229 6.25 -21.61 -28.39
CA GLY A 229 6.28 -21.05 -29.74
C GLY A 229 7.67 -21.11 -30.38
N HIS A 230 8.06 -22.24 -30.97
CA HIS A 230 9.06 -22.26 -32.05
C HIS A 230 8.54 -23.11 -33.22
N PHE A 231 8.04 -22.42 -34.24
CA PHE A 231 7.91 -22.97 -35.58
C PHE A 231 9.32 -23.33 -36.10
N LYS A 232 9.59 -24.62 -36.26
CA LYS A 232 10.49 -25.11 -37.32
C LYS A 232 9.61 -25.82 -38.33
N GLU A 233 9.34 -25.16 -39.45
CA GLU A 233 8.84 -25.80 -40.64
C GLU A 233 9.83 -26.89 -41.08
N GLY A 234 9.30 -28.07 -41.39
CA GLY A 234 10.04 -29.17 -41.97
C GLY A 234 10.30 -30.32 -40.99
N VAL A 235 9.36 -31.28 -40.96
CA VAL A 235 9.57 -32.71 -41.30
C VAL A 235 8.45 -33.55 -40.67
N GLN A 236 7.63 -34.09 -41.57
CA GLN A 236 6.82 -35.31 -41.49
C GLN A 236 5.57 -35.35 -40.59
N GLU A 237 4.45 -35.19 -41.30
CA GLU A 237 3.24 -35.99 -41.17
C GLU A 237 3.51 -37.43 -40.67
N LYS A 238 3.04 -37.72 -39.46
CA LYS A 238 2.37 -38.96 -39.02
C LYS A 238 2.25 -38.91 -37.51
N ASN A 239 1.16 -38.33 -37.01
CA ASN A 239 0.49 -38.62 -35.73
C ASN A 239 -0.59 -37.56 -35.45
N SER A 240 -1.52 -37.37 -36.39
CA SER A 240 -2.65 -36.44 -36.26
C SER A 240 -3.91 -37.12 -35.71
N HIS A 241 -3.79 -37.96 -34.69
CA HIS A 241 -4.92 -38.38 -33.86
C HIS A 241 -4.40 -38.61 -32.43
N ASN A 242 -5.00 -37.91 -31.46
CA ASN A 242 -4.70 -37.89 -30.01
C ASN A 242 -3.67 -36.85 -29.51
N ARG A 243 -3.96 -35.56 -29.65
CA ARG A 243 -3.50 -34.55 -28.68
C ARG A 243 -4.71 -33.93 -28.00
N SER A 244 -5.15 -34.55 -26.91
CA SER A 244 -5.97 -33.88 -25.90
C SER A 244 -5.08 -32.87 -25.18
N ASP A 245 -5.48 -31.59 -25.15
CA ASP A 245 -4.85 -30.54 -24.34
C ASP A 245 -4.62 -31.05 -22.91
N SER A 246 -3.36 -31.27 -22.55
CA SER A 246 -2.98 -31.69 -21.20
C SER A 246 -3.07 -30.48 -20.26
N PHE A 247 -4.28 -30.21 -19.78
CA PHE A 247 -4.59 -29.26 -18.72
C PHE A 247 -3.95 -29.70 -17.39
N SER A 248 -2.74 -29.23 -17.09
CA SER A 248 -2.13 -29.29 -15.76
C SER A 248 -2.44 -28.03 -14.93
N GLY A 249 -3.67 -27.51 -15.02
CA GLY A 249 -4.17 -26.49 -14.10
C GLY A 249 -4.57 -27.11 -12.76
N ILE A 250 -4.95 -26.29 -11.78
CA ILE A 250 -5.63 -26.78 -10.58
C ILE A 250 -6.80 -27.67 -11.03
N ASN A 251 -6.68 -28.98 -10.79
CA ASN A 251 -7.85 -29.77 -10.52
C ASN A 251 -8.38 -29.26 -9.18
N SER A 252 -9.29 -28.30 -9.22
CA SER A 252 -10.40 -28.35 -8.28
C SER A 252 -11.00 -29.74 -8.53
N VAL A 253 -11.16 -30.50 -7.45
CA VAL A 253 -11.53 -31.91 -7.42
C VAL A 253 -12.42 -32.32 -8.59
N GLY A 254 -12.09 -33.47 -9.21
CA GLY A 254 -12.69 -34.04 -10.43
C GLY A 254 -14.12 -33.59 -10.78
N ASP A 255 -14.30 -33.26 -12.06
CA ASP A 255 -15.59 -33.10 -12.72
C ASP A 255 -16.60 -32.18 -12.00
N GLY A 256 -16.34 -30.88 -12.02
CA GLY A 256 -17.38 -29.87 -11.85
C GLY A 256 -17.94 -29.69 -10.43
N ARG A 257 -17.07 -29.49 -9.43
CA ARG A 257 -17.49 -29.12 -8.08
C ARG A 257 -17.58 -27.60 -7.88
N ALA A 258 -18.32 -27.21 -6.84
CA ALA A 258 -18.57 -25.84 -6.42
C ALA A 258 -17.29 -25.14 -5.93
N VAL A 259 -16.98 -23.96 -6.47
CA VAL A 259 -15.81 -23.16 -6.09
C VAL A 259 -16.06 -21.67 -6.28
N GLU A 260 -15.46 -20.85 -5.43
CA GLU A 260 -15.48 -19.40 -5.51
C GLU A 260 -14.05 -18.86 -5.63
N TYR A 261 -13.86 -17.92 -6.56
CA TYR A 261 -12.60 -17.20 -6.76
C TYR A 261 -12.80 -15.72 -6.50
N TYR A 262 -11.82 -15.12 -5.83
CA TYR A 262 -11.80 -13.70 -5.47
C TYR A 262 -10.52 -13.07 -6.01
N PHE A 263 -10.61 -12.21 -7.02
CA PHE A 263 -9.46 -11.48 -7.54
C PHE A 263 -9.39 -10.14 -6.84
N ALA A 264 -8.24 -9.76 -6.31
CA ALA A 264 -8.09 -8.44 -5.70
C ALA A 264 -6.68 -7.87 -5.86
N SER A 265 -6.59 -6.55 -5.87
CA SER A 265 -5.29 -5.86 -5.77
C SER A 265 -4.77 -5.75 -4.33
N ASP A 266 -5.59 -6.08 -3.32
CA ASP A 266 -5.19 -6.12 -1.90
C ASP A 266 -5.90 -7.25 -1.16
N ALA A 267 -5.20 -7.87 -0.21
CA ALA A 267 -5.72 -8.98 0.59
C ALA A 267 -6.89 -8.58 1.52
N SER A 268 -7.05 -7.29 1.85
CA SER A 268 -8.14 -6.78 2.70
C SER A 268 -9.53 -7.11 2.14
N ALA A 269 -9.67 -7.18 0.81
CA ALA A 269 -10.91 -7.52 0.13
C ALA A 269 -11.19 -9.02 0.07
N ILE A 270 -10.20 -9.87 0.38
CA ILE A 270 -10.30 -11.32 0.29
C ILE A 270 -10.48 -11.97 1.66
N ILE A 271 -9.86 -11.41 2.70
CA ILE A 271 -9.69 -12.08 4.00
C ILE A 271 -11.00 -12.45 4.70
N GLU A 272 -12.09 -11.73 4.44
CA GLU A 272 -13.41 -12.06 4.98
C GLU A 272 -14.07 -13.27 4.31
N HIS A 273 -13.57 -13.66 3.13
CA HIS A 273 -14.04 -14.81 2.37
C HIS A 273 -13.12 -16.01 2.55
N THR A 274 -11.81 -15.81 2.48
CA THR A 274 -10.80 -16.88 2.58
C THR A 274 -9.43 -16.32 2.97
N ASN A 275 -8.64 -17.09 3.70
CA ASN A 275 -7.23 -16.77 3.98
C ASN A 275 -6.26 -17.48 3.02
N LYS A 276 -6.76 -18.31 2.10
CA LYS A 276 -5.96 -19.00 1.09
C LYS A 276 -5.86 -18.16 -0.17
N VAL A 277 -4.67 -17.65 -0.45
CA VAL A 277 -4.43 -16.74 -1.58
C VAL A 277 -3.21 -17.15 -2.41
N LEU A 278 -3.29 -16.86 -3.70
CA LEU A 278 -2.18 -16.95 -4.62
C LEU A 278 -1.76 -15.54 -5.03
N TYR A 279 -0.50 -15.19 -4.78
CA TYR A 279 0.08 -13.94 -5.27
C TYR A 279 0.58 -14.11 -6.70
N MET A 280 0.11 -13.25 -7.60
CA MET A 280 0.61 -13.24 -8.97
C MET A 280 1.95 -12.51 -9.04
N GLU A 281 2.76 -12.90 -10.00
CA GLU A 281 4.00 -12.22 -10.39
C GLU A 281 3.84 -11.52 -11.73
N ASP A 282 4.82 -10.70 -12.08
CA ASP A 282 4.85 -10.03 -13.38
C ASP A 282 4.80 -11.04 -14.53
N ASP A 283 4.02 -10.69 -15.55
CA ASP A 283 3.74 -11.46 -16.75
C ASP A 283 2.98 -12.79 -16.52
N ASP A 284 2.52 -13.07 -15.29
CA ASP A 284 1.57 -14.16 -15.06
C ASP A 284 0.21 -13.84 -15.72
N ILE A 285 -0.36 -14.81 -16.42
CA ILE A 285 -1.73 -14.79 -16.93
C ILE A 285 -2.52 -15.88 -16.21
N ALA A 286 -3.35 -15.49 -15.25
CA ALA A 286 -4.23 -16.40 -14.54
C ALA A 286 -5.56 -16.55 -15.29
N VAL A 287 -6.01 -17.79 -15.47
CA VAL A 287 -7.20 -18.13 -16.25
C VAL A 287 -8.06 -19.06 -15.42
N VAL A 288 -9.31 -18.66 -15.19
CA VAL A 288 -10.35 -19.55 -14.65
C VAL A 288 -11.27 -19.96 -15.78
N LYS A 289 -11.23 -21.24 -16.14
CA LYS A 289 -12.07 -21.85 -17.18
C LYS A 289 -12.65 -23.17 -16.68
N GLY A 290 -13.97 -23.34 -16.82
CA GLY A 290 -14.66 -24.54 -16.32
C GLY A 290 -14.45 -24.78 -14.82
N GLY A 291 -14.32 -23.72 -14.02
CA GLY A 291 -14.06 -23.79 -12.58
C GLY A 291 -12.63 -24.20 -12.20
N LYS A 292 -11.69 -24.19 -13.16
CA LYS A 292 -10.28 -24.53 -12.93
C LYS A 292 -9.38 -23.32 -13.13
N LEU A 293 -8.51 -23.06 -12.16
CA LEU A 293 -7.50 -22.01 -12.21
C LEU A 293 -6.20 -22.57 -12.82
N SER A 294 -5.67 -21.89 -13.84
CA SER A 294 -4.37 -22.17 -14.45
C SER A 294 -3.56 -20.88 -14.59
N ILE A 295 -2.23 -20.99 -14.60
CA ILE A 295 -1.32 -19.84 -14.75
C ILE A 295 -0.43 -20.08 -15.95
N HIS A 296 -0.40 -19.10 -16.85
CA HIS A 296 0.35 -19.13 -18.10
C HIS A 296 1.40 -18.02 -18.10
N ARG A 297 2.52 -18.28 -18.77
CA ARG A 297 3.56 -17.29 -19.11
C ARG A 297 4.02 -17.47 -20.54
N LEU A 298 4.44 -16.36 -21.15
CA LEU A 298 5.04 -16.34 -22.47
C LEU A 298 6.42 -17.00 -22.50
N ASN A 299 7.31 -16.52 -21.65
CA ASN A 299 8.72 -16.91 -21.64
C ASN A 299 9.13 -17.35 -20.24
N ARG A 300 10.00 -18.35 -20.18
CA ARG A 300 10.68 -18.76 -18.95
C ARG A 300 11.94 -17.92 -18.77
N ARG A 301 12.07 -17.16 -17.68
CA ARG A 301 13.35 -16.51 -17.34
C ARG A 301 14.18 -17.44 -16.44
N ALA A 302 15.51 -17.29 -16.53
CA ALA A 302 16.42 -18.07 -15.69
C ALA A 302 16.26 -17.67 -14.21
N GLY A 303 16.09 -18.66 -13.33
CA GLY A 303 15.94 -18.44 -11.89
C GLY A 303 14.51 -18.18 -11.40
N GLU A 304 13.50 -18.22 -12.27
CA GLU A 304 12.10 -18.07 -11.85
C GLU A 304 11.51 -19.36 -11.27
N ASP A 305 10.71 -19.20 -10.22
CA ASP A 305 9.98 -20.30 -9.61
C ASP A 305 8.95 -20.86 -10.62
N PRO A 306 9.01 -22.17 -10.94
CA PRO A 306 8.14 -22.78 -11.94
C PRO A 306 6.69 -22.99 -11.43
N VAL A 307 6.40 -22.54 -10.21
CA VAL A 307 5.18 -22.83 -9.48
C VAL A 307 4.74 -21.60 -8.71
N ARG A 308 3.43 -21.42 -8.56
CA ARG A 308 2.82 -20.45 -7.65
C ARG A 308 2.18 -21.17 -6.47
N ALA A 309 2.66 -20.87 -5.28
CA ALA A 309 2.13 -21.42 -4.05
C ALA A 309 0.85 -20.69 -3.62
N ILE A 310 -0.16 -21.44 -3.19
CA ILE A 310 -1.28 -20.95 -2.39
C ILE A 310 -0.76 -20.79 -0.97
N GLN A 311 -0.79 -19.56 -0.47
CA GLN A 311 -0.31 -19.20 0.85
C GLN A 311 -1.48 -18.93 1.78
N THR A 312 -1.29 -19.26 3.06
CA THR A 312 -2.23 -18.91 4.12
C THR A 312 -1.84 -17.55 4.70
N LEU A 313 -2.73 -16.57 4.57
CA LEU A 313 -2.57 -15.25 5.16
C LEU A 313 -2.60 -15.34 6.69
N GLN A 314 -1.64 -14.69 7.36
CA GLN A 314 -1.62 -14.48 8.81
C GLN A 314 -2.41 -13.22 9.24
N MET A 315 -3.28 -12.73 8.36
CA MET A 315 -4.10 -11.54 8.59
C MET A 315 -5.46 -11.96 9.15
N GLU A 316 -6.00 -11.19 10.07
CA GLU A 316 -7.33 -11.42 10.63
C GLU A 316 -8.29 -10.29 10.25
N LEU A 317 -9.57 -10.62 10.07
CA LEU A 317 -10.60 -9.64 9.71
C LEU A 317 -10.68 -8.46 10.71
N GLN A 318 -10.49 -8.73 12.00
CA GLN A 318 -10.53 -7.69 13.04
C GLN A 318 -9.45 -6.61 12.85
N GLN A 319 -8.32 -6.97 12.23
CA GLN A 319 -7.23 -6.02 11.98
C GLN A 319 -7.62 -4.95 10.96
N ILE A 320 -8.55 -5.25 10.04
CA ILE A 320 -9.05 -4.33 9.00
C ILE A 320 -10.44 -3.75 9.34
N MET A 321 -10.92 -3.92 10.56
CA MET A 321 -12.18 -3.32 11.06
C MET A 321 -11.90 -2.20 12.05
N LYS A 322 -12.78 -1.19 12.13
CA LYS A 322 -12.64 -0.08 13.10
C LYS A 322 -12.84 -0.52 14.55
N GLY A 323 -13.59 -1.60 14.80
CA GLY A 323 -13.93 -2.03 16.15
C GLY A 323 -14.74 -0.97 16.88
N ASN A 324 -14.30 -0.58 18.08
CA ASN A 324 -14.98 0.42 18.93
C ASN A 324 -14.55 1.86 18.62
N PHE A 325 -13.73 2.09 17.58
CA PHE A 325 -13.26 3.42 17.19
C PHE A 325 -14.12 4.00 16.06
N GLU A 326 -14.19 5.33 15.97
CA GLU A 326 -14.97 6.02 14.94
C GLU A 326 -14.25 6.04 13.58
N SER A 327 -12.92 5.99 13.60
CA SER A 327 -12.05 6.03 12.42
C SER A 327 -10.90 5.04 12.51
N PHE A 328 -10.34 4.67 11.35
CA PHE A 328 -9.12 3.85 11.31
C PHE A 328 -7.92 4.62 11.84
N MET A 329 -7.78 5.92 11.50
CA MET A 329 -6.68 6.72 12.03
C MET A 329 -6.68 6.73 13.57
N GLN A 330 -7.83 6.91 14.21
CA GLN A 330 -7.93 6.85 15.67
C GLN A 330 -7.54 5.46 16.19
N LYS A 331 -8.15 4.39 15.66
CA LYS A 331 -7.78 3.01 16.03
C LYS A 331 -6.28 2.79 15.96
N GLU A 332 -5.66 3.16 14.84
CA GLU A 332 -4.26 2.90 14.55
C GLU A 332 -3.31 3.71 15.43
N ILE A 333 -3.70 4.92 15.86
CA ILE A 333 -2.95 5.68 16.87
C ILE A 333 -2.99 4.96 18.22
N PHE A 334 -4.17 4.48 18.63
CA PHE A 334 -4.39 3.86 19.92
C PHE A 334 -3.86 2.41 20.00
N GLU A 335 -3.68 1.73 18.87
CA GLU A 335 -3.06 0.40 18.75
C GLU A 335 -1.52 0.43 18.75
N GLN A 336 -0.89 1.61 18.84
CA GLN A 336 0.58 1.72 18.85
C GLN A 336 1.30 0.96 19.98
N PRO A 337 0.75 0.82 21.21
CA PRO A 337 1.34 -0.05 22.22
C PRO A 337 1.49 -1.49 21.70
N GLU A 338 0.43 -2.03 21.10
CA GLU A 338 0.38 -3.40 20.57
C GLU A 338 1.25 -3.55 19.31
N SER A 339 1.21 -2.59 18.38
CA SER A 339 1.99 -2.64 17.15
C SER A 339 3.50 -2.60 17.43
N VAL A 340 3.93 -1.81 18.41
CA VAL A 340 5.33 -1.76 18.87
C VAL A 340 5.74 -3.10 19.49
N VAL A 341 4.89 -3.72 20.31
CA VAL A 341 5.14 -5.09 20.82
C VAL A 341 5.26 -6.10 19.68
N ASN A 342 4.35 -6.06 18.72
CA ASN A 342 4.36 -6.96 17.55
C ASN A 342 5.61 -6.77 16.68
N THR A 343 6.12 -5.54 16.62
CA THR A 343 7.37 -5.20 15.94
C THR A 343 8.57 -5.83 16.64
N MET A 344 8.56 -5.94 17.97
CA MET A 344 9.67 -6.53 18.75
C MET A 344 9.54 -8.05 18.94
N ARG A 345 8.34 -8.61 18.74
CA ARG A 345 8.01 -10.01 19.02
C ARG A 345 8.95 -10.97 18.30
N GLY A 346 9.58 -11.86 19.06
CA GLY A 346 10.53 -12.85 18.54
C GLY A 346 11.87 -12.27 18.05
N ARG A 347 12.08 -10.96 18.17
CA ARG A 347 13.30 -10.26 17.72
C ARG A 347 14.14 -9.74 18.86
N ILE A 348 13.53 -9.42 20.00
CA ILE A 348 14.23 -9.03 21.22
C ILE A 348 13.99 -10.10 22.29
N CYS A 349 15.06 -10.73 22.76
CA CYS A 349 15.02 -11.55 23.96
C CYS A 349 15.42 -10.67 25.15
N PHE A 350 14.42 -10.21 25.89
CA PHE A 350 14.62 -9.30 27.02
C PHE A 350 15.40 -9.94 28.18
N ASP A 351 15.35 -11.26 28.36
CA ASP A 351 16.10 -11.94 29.42
C ASP A 351 17.61 -11.98 29.14
N THR A 352 17.98 -12.11 27.86
CA THR A 352 19.39 -12.15 27.42
C THR A 352 19.89 -10.83 26.85
N ASN A 353 19.00 -9.84 26.69
CA ASN A 353 19.25 -8.57 26.00
C ASN A 353 19.81 -8.75 24.59
N LYS A 354 19.41 -9.83 23.91
CA LYS A 354 19.83 -10.13 22.54
C LYS A 354 18.79 -9.64 21.53
N VAL A 355 19.26 -9.00 20.47
CA VAL A 355 18.42 -8.54 19.35
C VAL A 355 18.80 -9.30 18.10
N VAL A 356 17.82 -9.94 17.47
CA VAL A 356 18.00 -10.73 16.24
C VAL A 356 16.89 -10.37 15.25
N LEU A 357 17.30 -9.83 14.10
CA LEU A 357 16.41 -9.65 12.96
C LEU A 357 16.62 -10.82 12.00
N GLY A 358 15.74 -11.82 12.08
CA GLY A 358 15.87 -13.08 11.35
C GLY A 358 16.10 -12.90 9.85
N GLY A 359 15.39 -11.97 9.22
CA GLY A 359 15.52 -11.68 7.79
C GLY A 359 16.86 -11.07 7.37
N LEU A 360 17.70 -10.62 8.32
CA LEU A 360 19.04 -10.06 8.05
C LEU A 360 20.17 -11.03 8.43
N LYS A 361 19.86 -12.18 9.04
CA LYS A 361 20.84 -13.08 9.66
C LYS A 361 21.90 -13.56 8.67
N GLU A 362 21.50 -13.89 7.45
CA GLU A 362 22.38 -14.43 6.41
C GLU A 362 23.30 -13.35 5.80
N HIS A 363 22.84 -12.09 5.80
CA HIS A 363 23.54 -10.95 5.21
C HIS A 363 24.32 -10.11 6.23
N LEU A 364 24.19 -10.40 7.53
CA LEU A 364 24.78 -9.59 8.60
C LEU A 364 26.30 -9.40 8.47
N LYS A 365 27.01 -10.42 7.99
CA LYS A 365 28.48 -10.34 7.78
C LYS A 365 28.85 -9.37 6.66
N GLU A 366 28.03 -9.29 5.62
CA GLU A 366 28.22 -8.38 4.50
C GLU A 366 27.87 -6.94 4.91
N ILE A 367 26.73 -6.77 5.61
CA ILE A 367 26.34 -5.48 6.18
C ILE A 367 27.44 -4.93 7.10
N LYS A 368 28.04 -5.74 7.98
CA LYS A 368 29.13 -5.31 8.87
C LYS A 368 30.40 -4.86 8.14
N ARG A 369 30.58 -5.19 6.85
CA ARG A 369 31.75 -4.82 6.04
C ARG A 369 31.50 -3.58 5.18
N CYS A 370 30.26 -3.10 5.11
CA CYS A 370 29.92 -1.92 4.34
C CYS A 370 30.57 -0.66 4.93
N LYS A 371 30.65 0.39 4.12
CA LYS A 371 31.27 1.67 4.54
C LYS A 371 30.28 2.81 4.67
N ARG A 372 29.03 2.62 4.26
CA ARG A 372 28.00 3.66 4.28
C ARG A 372 26.62 3.03 4.26
N LEU A 373 25.71 3.63 5.02
CA LEU A 373 24.28 3.34 4.98
C LEU A 373 23.58 4.45 4.20
N ILE A 374 22.71 4.07 3.27
CA ILE A 374 21.82 5.01 2.56
C ILE A 374 20.39 4.58 2.87
N VAL A 375 19.60 5.45 3.46
CA VAL A 375 18.21 5.16 3.87
C VAL A 375 17.26 5.98 3.02
N ILE A 376 16.47 5.29 2.22
CA ILE A 376 15.65 5.85 1.14
C ILE A 376 14.17 5.59 1.46
N GLY A 377 13.36 6.64 1.36
CA GLY A 377 11.91 6.55 1.56
C GLY A 377 11.19 7.80 1.07
N CYS A 378 9.87 7.80 1.20
CA CYS A 378 9.01 8.95 0.85
C CYS A 378 8.14 9.34 2.04
N GLY A 379 7.79 10.63 2.16
CA GLY A 379 6.85 11.14 3.16
C GLY A 379 7.18 10.71 4.59
N THR A 380 6.19 10.18 5.31
CA THR A 380 6.36 9.69 6.69
C THR A 380 7.44 8.60 6.83
N SER A 381 7.66 7.75 5.83
CA SER A 381 8.74 6.75 5.87
C SER A 381 10.14 7.37 5.75
N PHE A 382 10.27 8.48 5.02
CA PHE A 382 11.50 9.30 5.06
C PHE A 382 11.69 9.93 6.45
N HIS A 383 10.63 10.41 7.10
CA HIS A 383 10.75 10.93 8.46
C HIS A 383 11.22 9.86 9.47
N ALA A 384 10.82 8.60 9.32
CA ALA A 384 11.32 7.51 10.17
C ALA A 384 12.84 7.31 10.02
N ALA A 385 13.38 7.49 8.81
CA ALA A 385 14.81 7.50 8.56
C ALA A 385 15.50 8.71 9.22
N VAL A 386 14.92 9.92 9.09
CA VAL A 386 15.46 11.12 9.76
C VAL A 386 15.47 10.94 11.28
N ALA A 387 14.43 10.33 11.84
CA ALA A 387 14.29 10.11 13.28
C ALA A 387 15.34 9.16 13.87
N THR A 388 15.84 8.23 13.05
CA THR A 388 16.78 7.18 13.46
C THR A 388 18.20 7.40 12.97
N ARG A 389 18.43 8.39 12.09
CA ARG A 389 19.75 8.72 11.55
C ARG A 389 20.82 8.82 12.63
N GLN A 390 20.58 9.63 13.66
CA GLN A 390 21.57 9.90 14.71
C GLN A 390 21.96 8.64 15.48
N ILE A 391 21.01 7.77 15.82
CA ILE A 391 21.31 6.52 16.56
C ILE A 391 21.94 5.45 15.66
N LEU A 392 21.63 5.46 14.36
CA LEU A 392 22.33 4.64 13.37
C LEU A 392 23.80 5.07 13.26
N GLU A 393 24.08 6.37 13.14
CA GLU A 393 25.44 6.92 13.15
C GLU A 393 26.18 6.53 14.43
N GLU A 394 25.56 6.70 15.60
CA GLU A 394 26.13 6.37 16.92
C GLU A 394 26.51 4.89 17.06
N LEU A 395 25.58 3.97 16.77
CA LEU A 395 25.78 2.55 17.06
C LEU A 395 26.56 1.81 15.97
N THR A 396 26.49 2.28 14.73
CA THR A 396 27.22 1.67 13.61
C THR A 396 28.60 2.31 13.38
N GLU A 397 28.78 3.58 13.75
CA GLU A 397 29.93 4.43 13.38
C GLU A 397 30.12 4.58 11.86
N LEU A 398 29.07 4.29 11.07
CA LEU A 398 29.08 4.49 9.62
C LEU A 398 28.48 5.85 9.26
N PRO A 399 28.91 6.46 8.14
CA PRO A 399 28.14 7.52 7.49
C PRO A 399 26.73 7.02 7.17
N VAL A 400 25.73 7.77 7.62
CA VAL A 400 24.31 7.50 7.31
C VAL A 400 23.75 8.66 6.49
N MET A 401 23.36 8.34 5.26
CA MET A 401 22.69 9.26 4.35
C MET A 401 21.19 8.95 4.36
N VAL A 402 20.36 9.99 4.40
CA VAL A 402 18.89 9.85 4.39
C VAL A 402 18.35 10.64 3.22
N GLU A 403 17.64 9.98 2.32
CA GLU A 403 17.28 10.54 1.01
C GLU A 403 15.79 10.38 0.72
N LEU A 404 15.20 11.45 0.15
CA LEU A 404 13.89 11.38 -0.49
C LEU A 404 14.06 10.64 -1.82
N ALA A 405 13.25 9.60 -2.06
CA ALA A 405 13.47 8.70 -3.19
C ALA A 405 13.38 9.41 -4.56
N SER A 406 12.48 10.37 -4.72
CA SER A 406 12.35 11.15 -5.96
C SER A 406 13.61 11.98 -6.27
N ASP A 407 14.04 12.82 -5.33
CA ASP A 407 15.25 13.65 -5.49
C ASP A 407 16.53 12.79 -5.60
N PHE A 408 16.56 11.62 -4.96
CA PHE A 408 17.64 10.65 -5.11
C PHE A 408 17.81 10.18 -6.56
N LEU A 409 16.69 9.89 -7.23
CA LEU A 409 16.63 9.48 -8.65
C LEU A 409 16.98 10.64 -9.58
N ASP A 410 16.37 11.81 -9.36
CA ASP A 410 16.58 13.01 -10.19
C ASP A 410 18.07 13.40 -10.28
N ARG A 411 18.78 13.30 -9.16
CA ARG A 411 20.20 13.65 -9.08
C ARG A 411 21.13 12.55 -9.58
N ASN A 412 20.61 11.37 -9.95
CA ASN A 412 21.40 10.17 -10.25
C ASN A 412 22.47 9.94 -9.17
N THR A 413 22.02 9.82 -7.92
CA THR A 413 22.89 9.83 -6.74
C THR A 413 23.97 8.74 -6.83
N PRO A 414 25.26 9.03 -6.52
CA PRO A 414 26.32 8.03 -6.58
C PRO A 414 26.16 6.89 -5.55
N VAL A 415 26.04 5.67 -6.06
CA VAL A 415 25.93 4.43 -5.28
C VAL A 415 27.09 3.50 -5.63
N PHE A 416 27.68 2.88 -4.61
CA PHE A 416 28.83 1.99 -4.71
C PHE A 416 28.50 0.59 -4.20
N ARG A 417 29.37 -0.37 -4.53
CA ARG A 417 29.19 -1.79 -4.17
C ARG A 417 29.29 -2.05 -2.67
N ASP A 418 29.98 -1.19 -1.92
CA ASP A 418 30.14 -1.28 -0.47
C ASP A 418 29.14 -0.41 0.31
N ASP A 419 28.09 0.06 -0.36
CA ASP A 419 26.92 0.68 0.28
C ASP A 419 25.89 -0.38 0.69
N VAL A 420 25.22 -0.12 1.82
CA VAL A 420 23.98 -0.81 2.19
C VAL A 420 22.82 0.18 2.07
N CYS A 421 21.89 -0.13 1.17
CA CYS A 421 20.75 0.72 0.88
C CYS A 421 19.48 0.17 1.53
N PHE A 422 18.89 0.94 2.45
CA PHE A 422 17.62 0.66 3.09
C PHE A 422 16.48 1.30 2.33
N PHE A 423 15.42 0.54 2.08
CA PHE A 423 14.19 1.00 1.42
C PHE A 423 13.04 0.90 2.39
N ILE A 424 12.58 2.04 2.90
CA ILE A 424 11.49 2.10 3.88
C ILE A 424 10.19 2.42 3.15
N SER A 425 9.24 1.49 3.21
CA SER A 425 7.91 1.69 2.63
C SER A 425 6.87 0.84 3.36
N GLN A 426 5.82 1.48 3.90
CA GLN A 426 4.73 0.76 4.53
C GLN A 426 4.09 -0.25 3.55
N SER A 427 3.76 0.20 2.34
CA SER A 427 3.09 -0.61 1.33
C SER A 427 4.03 -1.55 0.57
N GLY A 428 5.31 -1.21 0.51
CA GLY A 428 6.30 -1.92 -0.30
C GLY A 428 6.10 -1.75 -1.82
N GLU A 429 5.26 -0.79 -2.23
CA GLU A 429 4.87 -0.55 -3.63
C GLU A 429 5.03 0.94 -4.03
N THR A 430 5.65 1.76 -3.19
CA THR A 430 5.86 3.19 -3.49
C THR A 430 6.76 3.34 -4.72
N ALA A 431 6.27 4.00 -5.77
CA ALA A 431 6.92 4.02 -7.09
C ALA A 431 8.38 4.50 -7.04
N ASP A 432 8.63 5.71 -6.53
CA ASP A 432 9.99 6.26 -6.43
C ASP A 432 10.91 5.39 -5.56
N THR A 433 10.42 4.87 -4.43
CA THR A 433 11.22 4.00 -3.56
C THR A 433 11.58 2.69 -4.26
N LEU A 434 10.65 2.12 -5.05
CA LEU A 434 10.90 0.91 -5.84
C LEU A 434 11.87 1.17 -7.00
N MET A 435 11.78 2.32 -7.65
CA MET A 435 12.73 2.70 -8.70
C MET A 435 14.12 2.97 -8.11
N ALA A 436 14.21 3.61 -6.94
CA ALA A 436 15.46 3.78 -6.22
C ALA A 436 16.08 2.43 -5.82
N LEU A 437 15.25 1.45 -5.44
CA LEU A 437 15.70 0.07 -5.19
C LEU A 437 16.37 -0.53 -6.41
N ARG A 438 15.67 -0.51 -7.55
CA ARG A 438 16.19 -1.06 -8.82
C ARG A 438 17.45 -0.32 -9.26
N TYR A 439 17.50 1.00 -9.08
CA TYR A 439 18.69 1.81 -9.33
C TYR A 439 19.89 1.35 -8.47
N CYS A 440 19.71 1.18 -7.15
CA CYS A 440 20.79 0.71 -6.27
C CYS A 440 21.23 -0.72 -6.60
N LYS A 441 20.30 -1.61 -6.96
CA LYS A 441 20.63 -2.98 -7.40
C LYS A 441 21.48 -2.98 -8.66
N ASN A 442 21.19 -2.11 -9.64
CA ASN A 442 22.01 -1.98 -10.84
C ASN A 442 23.45 -1.50 -10.53
N HIS A 443 23.65 -0.83 -9.39
CA HIS A 443 24.97 -0.43 -8.89
C HIS A 443 25.63 -1.50 -7.99
N ASN A 444 24.98 -2.66 -7.80
CA ASN A 444 25.42 -3.77 -6.95
C ASN A 444 25.62 -3.39 -5.48
N ALA A 445 24.84 -2.42 -4.96
CA ALA A 445 24.75 -2.21 -3.52
C ALA A 445 23.92 -3.31 -2.86
N LEU A 446 24.21 -3.64 -1.60
CA LEU A 446 23.38 -4.56 -0.83
C LEU A 446 22.07 -3.86 -0.45
N THR A 447 20.94 -4.50 -0.71
CA THR A 447 19.61 -3.88 -0.55
C THR A 447 18.81 -4.51 0.59
N VAL A 448 18.24 -3.63 1.44
CA VAL A 448 17.49 -4.02 2.65
C VAL A 448 16.09 -3.41 2.63
N GLY A 449 15.05 -4.23 2.60
CA GLY A 449 13.66 -3.77 2.64
C GLY A 449 13.11 -3.65 4.07
N ILE A 450 12.59 -2.48 4.46
CA ILE A 450 11.84 -2.28 5.71
C ILE A 450 10.38 -2.02 5.33
N THR A 451 9.56 -3.07 5.43
CA THR A 451 8.21 -3.07 4.84
C THR A 451 7.12 -3.55 5.79
N ASN A 452 5.86 -3.19 5.55
CA ASN A 452 4.71 -3.68 6.32
C ASN A 452 3.73 -4.53 5.48
N THR A 453 4.10 -4.89 4.25
CA THR A 453 3.29 -5.73 3.37
C THR A 453 4.11 -6.91 2.88
N VAL A 454 3.72 -8.12 3.31
CA VAL A 454 4.34 -9.38 2.90
C VAL A 454 4.11 -9.58 1.40
N GLY A 455 5.15 -10.01 0.69
CA GLY A 455 5.08 -10.28 -0.75
C GLY A 455 5.02 -9.04 -1.65
N SER A 456 5.16 -7.83 -1.08
CA SER A 456 5.27 -6.59 -1.85
C SER A 456 6.51 -6.58 -2.77
N SER A 457 6.50 -5.73 -3.79
CA SER A 457 7.60 -5.60 -4.76
C SER A 457 8.93 -5.27 -4.08
N ILE A 458 8.97 -4.29 -3.18
CA ILE A 458 10.20 -3.97 -2.41
C ILE A 458 10.65 -5.17 -1.58
N CYS A 459 9.74 -5.86 -0.90
CA CYS A 459 10.08 -7.03 -0.09
C CYS A 459 10.68 -8.18 -0.91
N ARG A 460 10.19 -8.41 -2.14
CA ARG A 460 10.67 -9.48 -3.03
C ARG A 460 11.95 -9.13 -3.75
N GLU A 461 12.11 -7.86 -4.14
CA GLU A 461 13.25 -7.42 -4.94
C GLU A 461 14.49 -7.11 -4.10
N THR A 462 14.38 -6.83 -2.80
CA THR A 462 15.55 -6.63 -1.91
C THR A 462 16.26 -7.95 -1.57
N ASP A 463 17.58 -7.88 -1.35
CA ASP A 463 18.40 -9.06 -1.00
C ASP A 463 18.05 -9.61 0.39
N CYS A 464 17.69 -8.73 1.32
CA CYS A 464 17.17 -9.10 2.63
C CYS A 464 16.21 -8.04 3.17
N GLY A 465 15.53 -8.31 4.28
CA GLY A 465 14.57 -7.35 4.80
C GLY A 465 14.00 -7.66 6.18
N VAL A 466 13.24 -6.69 6.69
CA VAL A 466 12.50 -6.75 7.94
C VAL A 466 11.05 -6.36 7.67
N HIS A 467 10.15 -7.31 7.90
CA HIS A 467 8.73 -7.00 7.97
C HIS A 467 8.43 -6.33 9.32
N VAL A 468 8.01 -5.07 9.35
CA VAL A 468 7.82 -4.34 10.62
C VAL A 468 6.71 -4.94 11.49
N ASN A 469 5.75 -5.66 10.89
CA ASN A 469 4.69 -6.38 11.61
C ASN A 469 3.82 -5.46 12.49
N ALA A 470 3.44 -4.29 11.96
CA ALA A 470 2.52 -3.36 12.61
C ALA A 470 1.05 -3.78 12.45
N GLY A 471 0.78 -4.83 11.66
CA GLY A 471 -0.53 -5.18 11.14
C GLY A 471 -0.96 -4.27 9.98
N PRO A 472 -2.06 -4.58 9.29
CA PRO A 472 -2.63 -3.72 8.25
C PRO A 472 -2.87 -2.30 8.77
N GLU A 473 -2.54 -1.31 7.95
CA GLU A 473 -2.83 0.09 8.21
C GLU A 473 -3.77 0.53 7.08
N ILE A 474 -4.96 0.99 7.43
CA ILE A 474 -6.05 1.36 6.54
C ILE A 474 -6.18 2.88 6.44
N GLY A 475 -5.94 3.62 7.54
CA GLY A 475 -5.96 5.09 7.51
C GLY A 475 -4.99 5.64 6.47
N VAL A 476 -5.38 6.68 5.72
CA VAL A 476 -4.51 7.23 4.66
C VAL A 476 -3.22 7.80 5.25
N ALA A 477 -3.34 8.58 6.33
CA ALA A 477 -2.19 9.11 7.05
C ALA A 477 -1.51 8.02 7.89
N SER A 478 -0.23 7.75 7.62
CA SER A 478 0.52 6.76 8.38
C SER A 478 0.72 7.15 9.85
N THR A 479 0.58 6.18 10.77
CA THR A 479 0.71 6.38 12.23
C THR A 479 1.54 5.26 12.84
N LYS A 480 0.95 4.07 13.06
CA LYS A 480 1.64 2.91 13.63
C LYS A 480 2.76 2.38 12.75
N ALA A 481 2.69 2.55 11.42
CA ALA A 481 3.81 2.17 10.57
C ALA A 481 5.04 3.04 10.78
N TYR A 482 4.90 4.34 11.07
CA TYR A 482 6.03 5.23 11.42
C TYR A 482 6.76 4.75 12.68
N THR A 483 6.02 4.51 13.76
CA THR A 483 6.60 4.08 15.04
C THR A 483 7.19 2.67 14.96
N SER A 484 6.56 1.75 14.21
CA SER A 484 7.12 0.43 13.94
C SER A 484 8.38 0.47 13.04
N GLN A 485 8.44 1.36 12.03
CA GLN A 485 9.64 1.60 11.22
C GLN A 485 10.79 2.14 12.09
N PHE A 486 10.49 3.08 12.99
CA PHE A 486 11.44 3.63 13.97
C PHE A 486 12.04 2.49 14.81
N VAL A 487 11.21 1.66 15.44
CA VAL A 487 11.65 0.54 16.28
C VAL A 487 12.46 -0.49 15.48
N ALA A 488 12.07 -0.80 14.24
CA ALA A 488 12.79 -1.73 13.38
C ALA A 488 14.23 -1.26 13.08
N LEU A 489 14.41 0.03 12.78
CA LEU A 489 15.73 0.61 12.51
C LEU A 489 16.60 0.68 13.78
N ILE A 490 16.01 0.91 14.95
CA ILE A 490 16.73 0.81 16.23
C ILE A 490 17.19 -0.63 16.50
N MET A 491 16.32 -1.62 16.29
CA MET A 491 16.72 -3.03 16.45
C MET A 491 17.87 -3.39 15.50
N PHE A 492 17.86 -2.85 14.28
CA PHE A 492 18.97 -3.01 13.34
C PHE A 492 20.28 -2.42 13.90
N ALA A 493 20.23 -1.19 14.41
CA ALA A 493 21.39 -0.54 15.03
C ALA A 493 21.95 -1.35 16.22
N LEU A 494 21.06 -1.85 17.10
CA LEU A 494 21.41 -2.68 18.26
C LEU A 494 22.03 -4.03 17.89
N MET A 495 21.62 -4.61 16.76
CA MET A 495 22.16 -5.85 16.21
C MET A 495 23.57 -5.65 15.63
N LEU A 496 23.83 -4.51 14.97
CA LEU A 496 25.17 -4.22 14.45
C LEU A 496 26.18 -3.89 15.56
N SER A 497 25.74 -3.24 16.64
CA SER A 497 26.62 -2.87 17.75
C SER A 497 26.88 -3.99 18.76
N GLU A 498 26.34 -5.20 18.56
CA GLU A 498 26.38 -6.31 19.54
C GLU A 498 27.80 -6.69 19.98
N ASP A 499 28.77 -6.70 19.04
CA ASP A 499 30.15 -7.13 19.33
C ASP A 499 31.03 -6.02 19.95
N ARG A 500 30.49 -4.81 20.13
CA ARG A 500 31.25 -3.66 20.67
C ARG A 500 31.11 -3.57 22.18
N LEU A 501 32.19 -3.85 22.91
CA LEU A 501 32.21 -3.81 24.38
C LEU A 501 31.89 -2.42 24.94
N SER A 502 32.42 -1.35 24.33
CA SER A 502 32.19 0.04 24.75
C SER A 502 30.73 0.46 24.65
N LEU A 503 29.96 -0.12 23.72
CA LEU A 503 28.56 0.22 23.49
C LEU A 503 27.58 -0.62 24.31
N GLN A 504 28.04 -1.63 25.06
CA GLN A 504 27.13 -2.49 25.84
C GLN A 504 26.25 -1.72 26.85
N PRO A 505 26.76 -0.74 27.62
CA PRO A 505 25.91 0.03 28.53
C PRO A 505 24.79 0.76 27.79
N ARG A 506 25.13 1.40 26.66
CA ARG A 506 24.19 2.11 25.80
C ARG A 506 23.15 1.19 25.18
N ARG A 507 23.56 0.01 24.69
CA ARG A 507 22.64 -1.02 24.18
C ARG A 507 21.66 -1.48 25.24
N LEU A 508 22.14 -1.75 26.46
CA LEU A 508 21.31 -2.20 27.57
C LEU A 508 20.28 -1.14 27.98
N GLU A 509 20.70 0.13 28.05
CA GLU A 509 19.81 1.27 28.30
C GLU A 509 18.66 1.32 27.27
N ILE A 510 18.99 1.20 25.98
CA ILE A 510 17.99 1.23 24.89
C ILE A 510 17.07 0.00 24.95
N ILE A 511 17.61 -1.20 25.15
CA ILE A 511 16.81 -2.44 25.24
C ILE A 511 15.85 -2.42 26.43
N ASN A 512 16.32 -1.96 27.60
CA ASN A 512 15.47 -1.79 28.77
C ASN A 512 14.36 -0.75 28.52
N SER A 513 14.68 0.33 27.80
CA SER A 513 13.69 1.34 27.43
C SER A 513 12.67 0.82 26.41
N LEU A 514 13.09 0.02 25.43
CA LEU A 514 12.20 -0.67 24.48
C LEU A 514 11.21 -1.59 25.20
N ARG A 515 11.62 -2.26 26.29
CA ARG A 515 10.73 -3.08 27.13
C ARG A 515 9.60 -2.25 27.73
N MET A 516 9.91 -1.04 28.20
CA MET A 516 8.95 -0.15 28.86
C MET A 516 8.11 0.68 27.86
N LEU A 517 8.58 0.81 26.62
CA LEU A 517 8.00 1.68 25.61
C LEU A 517 6.48 1.50 25.39
N PRO A 518 5.91 0.28 25.32
CA PRO A 518 4.46 0.12 25.15
C PRO A 518 3.64 0.75 26.29
N GLU A 519 4.10 0.60 27.53
CA GLU A 519 3.44 1.20 28.69
C GLU A 519 3.61 2.72 28.73
N LEU A 520 4.75 3.24 28.25
CA LEU A 520 4.94 4.68 28.10
C LEU A 520 4.03 5.27 27.01
N ILE A 521 3.84 4.57 25.89
CA ILE A 521 2.88 4.96 24.85
C ILE A 521 1.47 5.03 25.42
N LYS A 522 1.03 4.01 26.19
CA LYS A 522 -0.29 4.04 26.87
C LYS A 522 -0.45 5.28 27.75
N LYS A 523 0.57 5.66 28.53
CA LYS A 523 0.56 6.89 29.34
C LYS A 523 0.46 8.16 28.50
N VAL A 524 1.03 8.19 27.30
CA VAL A 524 0.87 9.34 26.39
C VAL A 524 -0.54 9.38 25.82
N LEU A 525 -1.12 8.23 25.48
CA LEU A 525 -2.50 8.14 24.97
C LEU A 525 -3.55 8.59 26.00
N THR A 526 -3.27 8.52 27.31
CA THR A 526 -4.18 9.09 28.33
C THR A 526 -4.26 10.61 28.31
N LEU A 527 -3.39 11.29 27.55
CA LEU A 527 -3.42 12.75 27.37
C LEU A 527 -4.41 13.20 26.29
N ASP A 528 -5.20 12.29 25.71
CA ASP A 528 -6.12 12.56 24.61
C ASP A 528 -7.05 13.75 24.86
N ASP A 529 -7.71 13.80 26.03
CA ASP A 529 -8.62 14.89 26.39
C ASP A 529 -7.88 16.25 26.45
N LYS A 530 -6.69 16.27 27.04
CA LYS A 530 -5.87 17.50 27.11
C LYS A 530 -5.45 17.96 25.71
N ILE A 531 -5.15 17.03 24.80
CA ILE A 531 -4.79 17.35 23.42
C ILE A 531 -6.02 17.85 22.64
N LYS A 532 -7.20 17.29 22.91
CA LYS A 532 -8.46 17.75 22.35
C LYS A 532 -8.79 19.18 22.78
N ASP A 533 -8.54 19.54 24.04
CA ASP A 533 -8.70 20.92 24.53
C ASP A 533 -7.78 21.90 23.77
N ILE A 534 -6.52 21.51 23.57
CA ILE A 534 -5.57 22.29 22.74
C ILE A 534 -6.08 22.41 21.30
N ALA A 535 -6.62 21.34 20.73
CA ALA A 535 -7.20 21.35 19.38
C ALA A 535 -8.37 22.34 19.27
N ASN A 536 -9.21 22.47 20.31
CA ASN A 536 -10.30 23.44 20.37
C ASN A 536 -9.82 24.90 20.33
N GLU A 537 -8.60 25.19 20.79
CA GLU A 537 -8.01 26.54 20.67
C GLU A 537 -7.41 26.78 19.27
N LEU A 538 -6.92 25.71 18.62
CA LEU A 538 -6.16 25.80 17.38
C LEU A 538 -7.00 25.60 16.11
N TYR A 539 -8.20 25.01 16.17
CA TYR A 539 -8.91 24.59 14.95
C TYR A 539 -9.27 25.73 13.98
N LEU A 540 -9.41 26.97 14.46
CA LEU A 540 -9.65 28.15 13.60
C LEU A 540 -8.37 28.75 13.00
N GLN A 541 -7.19 28.35 13.49
CA GLN A 541 -5.92 28.89 13.04
C GLN A 541 -5.58 28.44 11.63
N ARG A 542 -4.96 29.32 10.85
CA ARG A 542 -4.58 29.02 9.47
C ARG A 542 -3.22 28.35 9.36
N SER A 543 -2.31 28.73 10.25
CA SER A 543 -0.93 28.27 10.24
C SER A 543 -0.51 27.78 11.62
N LEU A 544 0.48 26.89 11.65
CA LEU A 544 1.06 26.35 12.88
C LEU A 544 2.54 25.99 12.64
N LEU A 545 3.43 26.53 13.45
CA LEU A 545 4.85 26.19 13.37
C LEU A 545 5.21 25.15 14.43
N VAL A 546 5.90 24.09 14.05
CA VAL A 546 6.36 23.03 14.96
C VAL A 546 7.88 23.04 15.00
N MET A 547 8.47 23.22 16.19
CA MET A 547 9.90 23.46 16.36
C MET A 547 10.57 22.43 17.26
N GLY A 548 11.76 22.00 16.86
CA GLY A 548 12.55 20.99 17.59
C GLY A 548 13.92 20.81 16.96
N ARG A 549 14.78 20.00 17.60
CA ARG A 549 16.15 19.73 17.13
C ARG A 549 16.63 18.37 17.61
N GLY A 550 17.76 17.90 17.07
CA GLY A 550 18.31 16.60 17.41
C GLY A 550 17.31 15.48 17.06
N PHE A 551 17.08 14.55 18.00
CA PHE A 551 16.11 13.47 17.84
C PHE A 551 14.69 13.94 17.54
N HIS A 552 14.34 15.18 17.88
CA HIS A 552 12.99 15.72 17.68
C HIS A 552 12.81 16.48 16.37
N TYR A 553 13.84 16.62 15.53
CA TYR A 553 13.66 17.26 14.23
C TYR A 553 12.67 16.49 13.36
N ALA A 554 12.80 15.16 13.30
CA ALA A 554 11.85 14.30 12.60
C ALA A 554 10.43 14.41 13.18
N THR A 555 10.29 14.52 14.50
CA THR A 555 8.98 14.72 15.14
C THR A 555 8.29 16.00 14.64
N CYS A 556 9.05 17.08 14.44
CA CYS A 556 8.50 18.33 13.91
C CYS A 556 8.04 18.18 12.46
N LEU A 557 8.86 17.57 11.61
CA LEU A 557 8.52 17.32 10.21
C LEU A 557 7.29 16.41 10.08
N GLU A 558 7.24 15.34 10.86
CA GLU A 558 6.12 14.38 10.85
C GLU A 558 4.84 14.99 11.40
N GLY A 559 4.88 15.67 12.54
CA GLY A 559 3.71 16.36 13.08
C GLY A 559 3.17 17.42 12.12
N ALA A 560 4.06 18.21 11.50
CA ALA A 560 3.68 19.18 10.49
C ALA A 560 3.11 18.52 9.22
N LEU A 561 3.57 17.34 8.83
CA LEU A 561 3.00 16.59 7.72
C LEU A 561 1.60 16.07 8.06
N LYS A 562 1.40 15.45 9.23
CA LYS A 562 0.09 14.94 9.67
C LYS A 562 -0.95 16.05 9.72
N ILE A 563 -0.63 17.17 10.38
CA ILE A 563 -1.55 18.31 10.48
C ILE A 563 -1.89 18.84 9.08
N LYS A 564 -0.93 18.94 8.16
CA LYS A 564 -1.16 19.39 6.79
C LYS A 564 -2.09 18.44 6.02
N GLU A 565 -1.83 17.14 6.13
CA GLU A 565 -2.48 16.07 5.37
C GLU A 565 -3.98 15.96 5.66
N ILE A 566 -4.37 15.99 6.94
CA ILE A 566 -5.76 15.69 7.34
C ILE A 566 -6.57 16.91 7.80
N THR A 567 -5.89 17.99 8.23
CA THR A 567 -6.58 19.20 8.71
C THR A 567 -6.59 20.32 7.66
N TYR A 568 -5.72 20.24 6.66
CA TYR A 568 -5.45 21.29 5.66
C TYR A 568 -5.01 22.63 6.25
N MET A 569 -4.62 22.66 7.53
CA MET A 569 -3.91 23.79 8.12
C MET A 569 -2.50 23.87 7.52
N HIS A 570 -1.99 25.08 7.31
CA HIS A 570 -0.61 25.26 6.90
C HIS A 570 0.33 25.02 8.09
N SER A 571 0.77 23.78 8.25
CA SER A 571 1.75 23.40 9.27
C SER A 571 3.15 23.19 8.70
N GLU A 572 4.15 23.74 9.38
CA GLU A 572 5.56 23.66 8.96
C GLU A 572 6.46 23.24 10.13
N GLY A 573 7.33 22.25 9.86
CA GLY A 573 8.32 21.76 10.81
C GLY A 573 9.64 22.51 10.63
N ILE A 574 10.09 23.22 11.66
CA ILE A 574 11.28 24.07 11.60
C ILE A 574 12.36 23.52 12.56
N LEU A 575 13.58 23.38 12.05
CA LEU A 575 14.73 23.08 12.89
C LEU A 575 15.01 24.26 13.82
N ALA A 576 14.92 24.06 15.13
CA ALA A 576 15.00 25.15 16.12
C ALA A 576 16.34 25.93 16.08
N GLY A 577 17.41 25.30 15.58
CA GLY A 577 18.69 25.98 15.35
C GLY A 577 18.65 27.04 14.25
N GLU A 578 17.74 26.90 13.29
CA GLU A 578 17.63 27.76 12.11
C GLU A 578 16.78 29.01 12.34
N LEU A 579 16.11 29.15 13.49
CA LEU A 579 15.19 30.27 13.76
C LEU A 579 15.81 31.63 13.46
N LYS A 580 17.03 31.88 13.94
CA LYS A 580 17.72 33.17 13.74
C LYS A 580 18.13 33.44 12.29
N HIS A 581 18.08 32.44 11.43
CA HIS A 581 18.48 32.52 10.04
C HIS A 581 17.31 32.86 9.09
N GLY A 582 16.17 33.29 9.64
CA GLY A 582 15.03 33.80 8.87
C GLY A 582 13.67 33.48 9.51
N PRO A 583 13.36 32.20 9.82
CA PRO A 583 12.02 31.79 10.24
C PRO A 583 11.49 32.47 11.52
N LEU A 584 12.37 32.97 12.40
CA LEU A 584 11.96 33.72 13.58
C LEU A 584 11.16 35.00 13.25
N ALA A 585 11.29 35.53 12.03
CA ALA A 585 10.52 36.70 11.58
C ALA A 585 9.01 36.43 11.47
N LEU A 586 8.59 35.16 11.40
CA LEU A 586 7.18 34.77 11.39
C LEU A 586 6.54 34.79 12.79
N ILE A 587 7.34 34.93 13.85
CA ILE A 587 6.87 34.83 15.22
C ILE A 587 6.33 36.17 15.70
N ASP A 588 5.06 36.15 16.09
CA ASP A 588 4.38 37.20 16.82
C ASP A 588 3.43 36.57 17.86
N LYS A 589 2.53 37.38 18.42
CA LYS A 589 1.54 36.96 19.43
C LYS A 589 0.40 36.09 18.87
N ASP A 590 0.17 36.12 17.55
CA ASP A 590 -0.97 35.51 16.88
C ASP A 590 -0.57 34.20 16.17
N MET A 591 0.70 34.06 15.78
CA MET A 591 1.25 32.83 15.19
C MET A 591 1.31 31.68 16.21
N PRO A 592 0.55 30.59 16.01
CA PRO A 592 0.63 29.42 16.87
C PRO A 592 1.95 28.67 16.70
N VAL A 593 2.56 28.31 17.83
CA VAL A 593 3.84 27.59 17.85
C VAL A 593 3.74 26.40 18.80
N ILE A 594 4.20 25.24 18.33
CA ILE A 594 4.48 24.08 19.17
C ILE A 594 6.00 23.89 19.24
N MET A 595 6.54 23.77 20.45
CA MET A 595 7.97 23.51 20.68
C MET A 595 8.17 22.18 21.39
N ILE A 596 9.15 21.40 20.95
CA ILE A 596 9.53 20.12 21.57
C ILE A 596 10.83 20.31 22.35
N ILE A 597 10.76 20.19 23.67
CA ILE A 597 11.89 20.42 24.59
C ILE A 597 11.98 19.25 25.56
N MET A 598 12.82 18.26 25.23
CA MET A 598 13.04 17.06 26.04
C MET A 598 14.40 17.09 26.73
N ARG A 599 14.55 16.33 27.82
CA ARG A 599 15.78 16.19 28.59
C ARG A 599 16.79 15.30 27.85
N ASP A 600 17.46 15.88 26.87
CA ASP A 600 18.56 15.29 26.10
C ASP A 600 19.77 16.24 26.02
N ALA A 601 20.80 15.88 25.25
CA ALA A 601 21.99 16.71 25.05
C ALA A 601 21.71 18.08 24.40
N CYS A 602 20.53 18.28 23.80
CA CYS A 602 20.09 19.53 23.19
C CYS A 602 19.23 20.40 24.11
N TYR A 603 18.89 19.97 25.33
CA TYR A 603 17.97 20.65 26.24
C TYR A 603 18.24 22.16 26.38
N THR A 604 19.46 22.56 26.78
CA THR A 604 19.83 23.97 26.94
C THR A 604 19.72 24.75 25.63
N LYS A 605 20.00 24.12 24.49
CA LYS A 605 19.89 24.76 23.17
C LYS A 605 18.41 24.96 22.77
N CYS A 606 17.53 24.02 23.16
CA CYS A 606 16.08 24.17 22.99
C CYS A 606 15.52 25.28 23.89
N GLN A 607 15.98 25.39 25.14
CA GLN A 607 15.60 26.50 26.03
C GLN A 607 15.99 27.86 25.44
N ASN A 608 17.17 27.97 24.82
CA ASN A 608 17.59 29.19 24.13
C ASN A 608 16.67 29.52 22.95
N ALA A 609 16.14 28.52 22.23
CA ALA A 609 15.16 28.74 21.17
C ALA A 609 13.82 29.21 21.73
N LEU A 610 13.37 28.63 22.85
CA LEU A 610 12.16 29.06 23.55
C LEU A 610 12.24 30.54 23.94
N GLN A 611 13.36 30.96 24.54
CA GLN A 611 13.59 32.36 24.89
C GLN A 611 13.52 33.30 23.67
N GLN A 612 13.98 32.84 22.51
CA GLN A 612 13.92 33.65 21.28
C GLN A 612 12.48 33.84 20.81
N VAL A 613 11.66 32.78 20.86
CA VAL A 613 10.24 32.82 20.50
C VAL A 613 9.46 33.71 21.48
N THR A 614 9.65 33.53 22.79
CA THR A 614 8.93 34.32 23.79
C THR A 614 9.37 35.79 23.81
N ALA A 615 10.64 36.09 23.51
CA ALA A 615 11.14 37.46 23.31
C ALA A 615 10.56 38.17 22.08
N ARG A 616 9.79 37.47 21.24
CA ARG A 616 9.01 38.02 20.11
C ARG A 616 7.51 37.92 20.34
N SER A 617 7.10 37.81 21.61
CA SER A 617 5.71 37.66 22.04
C SER A 617 5.03 36.36 21.61
N GLY A 618 5.78 35.40 21.06
CA GLY A 618 5.27 34.07 20.76
C GLY A 618 4.81 33.37 22.04
N ARG A 619 3.69 32.64 21.93
CA ARG A 619 3.05 31.91 23.03
C ARG A 619 3.04 30.41 22.75
N PRO A 620 4.19 29.73 22.89
CA PRO A 620 4.30 28.35 22.43
C PRO A 620 3.60 27.37 23.38
N ILE A 621 2.98 26.36 22.78
CA ILE A 621 2.61 25.11 23.45
C ILE A 621 3.87 24.24 23.48
N ILE A 622 4.26 23.75 24.66
CA ILE A 622 5.52 23.04 24.83
C ILE A 622 5.26 21.56 25.12
N LEU A 623 5.76 20.67 24.29
CA LEU A 623 5.92 19.26 24.64
C LEU A 623 7.20 19.18 25.48
N CYS A 624 7.09 18.70 26.72
CA CYS A 624 8.21 18.57 27.64
C CYS A 624 8.12 17.31 28.50
N CYS A 625 9.17 17.02 29.25
CA CYS A 625 9.17 15.94 30.22
C CYS A 625 8.22 16.25 31.39
N GLN A 626 7.64 15.21 31.99
CA GLN A 626 6.98 15.31 33.29
C GLN A 626 7.95 15.89 34.33
N ASP A 627 7.41 16.71 35.23
CA ASP A 627 8.16 17.35 36.32
C ASP A 627 9.32 18.26 35.88
N ASP A 628 9.17 18.97 34.76
CA ASP A 628 10.13 20.00 34.31
C ASP A 628 9.66 21.43 34.66
N PRO A 629 9.92 21.94 35.89
CA PRO A 629 9.39 23.21 36.36
C PRO A 629 9.96 24.43 35.61
N GLU A 630 11.07 24.28 34.90
CA GLU A 630 11.64 25.38 34.10
C GLU A 630 10.79 25.65 32.86
N MET A 631 10.14 24.62 32.30
CA MET A 631 9.32 24.75 31.09
C MET A 631 7.99 25.43 31.38
N THR A 632 7.36 25.13 32.53
CA THR A 632 6.05 25.67 32.92
C THR A 632 6.06 27.19 33.09
N LYS A 633 7.21 27.81 33.40
CA LYS A 633 7.30 29.26 33.63
C LYS A 633 7.13 30.11 32.38
N ASN A 634 7.54 29.59 31.22
CA ASN A 634 7.58 30.34 29.96
C ASN A 634 6.66 29.75 28.87
N ALA A 635 5.96 28.66 29.18
CA ALA A 635 4.99 28.04 28.30
C ALA A 635 3.65 28.77 28.37
N TYR A 636 2.95 28.86 27.23
CA TYR A 636 1.53 29.18 27.25
C TYR A 636 0.73 27.98 27.79
N GLN A 637 1.06 26.78 27.30
CA GLN A 637 0.54 25.50 27.74
C GLN A 637 1.63 24.43 27.61
N THR A 638 1.55 23.38 28.41
CA THR A 638 2.50 22.24 28.38
C THR A 638 1.77 20.94 28.06
N ILE A 639 2.43 20.05 27.32
CA ILE A 639 2.07 18.63 27.19
C ILE A 639 3.21 17.84 27.83
N GLU A 640 2.96 17.34 29.04
CA GLU A 640 3.96 16.64 29.85
C GLU A 640 3.99 15.15 29.50
N LEU A 641 5.13 14.70 29.00
CA LEU A 641 5.35 13.33 28.52
C LEU A 641 6.28 12.57 29.45
N PRO A 642 6.11 11.25 29.60
CA PRO A 642 7.07 10.45 30.35
C PRO A 642 8.44 10.45 29.66
N GLN A 643 9.49 10.40 30.47
CA GLN A 643 10.88 10.30 29.99
C GLN A 643 11.19 8.85 29.58
N THR A 644 11.91 8.70 28.48
CA THR A 644 12.61 7.48 28.08
C THR A 644 14.04 7.81 27.63
N VAL A 645 14.78 6.83 27.12
CA VAL A 645 16.09 7.07 26.50
C VAL A 645 15.94 8.02 25.31
N ASP A 646 16.88 8.96 25.17
CA ASP A 646 16.86 10.04 24.18
C ASP A 646 16.50 9.59 22.75
N CYS A 647 17.10 8.49 22.26
CA CYS A 647 16.85 7.98 20.91
C CYS A 647 15.46 7.34 20.72
N LEU A 648 14.70 7.08 21.79
CA LEU A 648 13.31 6.60 21.74
C LEU A 648 12.28 7.68 22.05
N GLN A 649 12.70 8.83 22.61
CA GLN A 649 11.78 9.90 22.99
C GLN A 649 11.01 10.47 21.78
N GLY A 650 11.57 10.35 20.57
CA GLY A 650 10.90 10.67 19.30
C GLY A 650 9.55 9.95 19.10
N ILE A 651 9.43 8.70 19.57
CA ILE A 651 8.19 7.90 19.50
C ILE A 651 7.12 8.48 20.42
N LEU A 652 7.48 8.88 21.64
CA LEU A 652 6.53 9.45 22.59
C LEU A 652 6.08 10.87 22.21
N THR A 653 6.99 11.64 21.59
CA THR A 653 6.73 13.05 21.23
C THR A 653 5.92 13.21 19.95
N VAL A 654 5.87 12.22 19.06
CA VAL A 654 5.06 12.29 17.84
C VAL A 654 3.58 12.00 18.09
N ILE A 655 3.26 11.15 19.07
CA ILE A 655 1.88 10.71 19.33
C ILE A 655 0.95 11.88 19.69
N PRO A 656 1.34 12.87 20.52
CA PRO A 656 0.52 14.04 20.76
C PRO A 656 0.20 14.83 19.48
N LEU A 657 1.11 14.87 18.51
CA LEU A 657 0.90 15.55 17.23
C LEU A 657 -0.02 14.74 16.31
N GLN A 658 0.04 13.41 16.36
CA GLN A 658 -0.94 12.53 15.70
C GLN A 658 -2.35 12.77 16.26
N LEU A 659 -2.51 12.74 17.59
CA LEU A 659 -3.79 13.02 18.26
C LEU A 659 -4.29 14.44 17.98
N LEU A 660 -3.39 15.44 18.04
CA LEU A 660 -3.74 16.82 17.72
C LEU A 660 -4.25 16.95 16.28
N SER A 661 -3.57 16.31 15.32
CA SER A 661 -4.02 16.31 13.93
C SER A 661 -5.40 15.66 13.76
N PHE A 662 -5.65 14.54 14.45
CA PHE A 662 -6.94 13.87 14.45
C PHE A 662 -8.06 14.79 14.99
N HIS A 663 -7.88 15.36 16.19
CA HIS A 663 -8.89 16.24 16.80
C HIS A 663 -9.13 17.51 15.99
N LEU A 664 -8.08 18.12 15.43
CA LEU A 664 -8.21 19.28 14.55
C LEU A 664 -9.05 18.97 13.30
N ALA A 665 -8.86 17.81 12.68
CA ALA A 665 -9.63 17.40 11.51
C ALA A 665 -11.09 17.13 11.86
N VAL A 666 -11.36 16.44 12.98
CA VAL A 666 -12.72 16.20 13.49
C VAL A 666 -13.44 17.53 13.78
N LEU A 667 -12.80 18.46 14.49
CA LEU A 667 -13.36 19.77 14.80
C LEU A 667 -13.64 20.61 13.55
N ARG A 668 -12.88 20.41 12.47
CA ARG A 668 -13.11 21.05 11.16
C ARG A 668 -14.15 20.33 10.30
N GLY A 669 -14.72 19.23 10.78
CA GLY A 669 -15.71 18.43 10.03
C GLY A 669 -15.10 17.67 8.85
N PHE A 670 -13.81 17.34 8.89
CA PHE A 670 -13.14 16.55 7.85
C PHE A 670 -13.12 15.07 8.20
N ASP A 671 -13.11 14.25 7.15
CA ASP A 671 -12.98 12.79 7.25
C ASP A 671 -11.50 12.41 7.35
N VAL A 672 -11.08 11.96 8.53
CA VAL A 672 -9.68 11.62 8.83
C VAL A 672 -9.19 10.38 8.08
N ASP A 673 -10.09 9.47 7.69
CA ASP A 673 -9.73 8.27 6.94
C ASP A 673 -9.61 8.55 5.44
N PHE A 674 -10.17 9.67 4.96
CA PHE A 674 -10.25 10.04 3.54
C PHE A 674 -9.88 11.51 3.29
N PRO A 675 -8.61 11.92 3.52
CA PRO A 675 -8.14 13.27 3.25
C PRO A 675 -8.14 13.57 1.75
N ARG A 676 -8.71 14.71 1.35
CA ARG A 676 -8.90 15.10 -0.06
C ARG A 676 -7.59 15.09 -0.85
N ASN A 677 -7.71 14.78 -2.14
CA ASN A 677 -6.62 14.78 -3.13
C ASN A 677 -5.53 13.73 -2.91
N LEU A 678 -5.67 12.86 -1.90
CA LEU A 678 -4.66 11.88 -1.52
C LEU A 678 -5.26 10.48 -1.42
N ALA A 679 -4.41 9.50 -1.66
CA ALA A 679 -4.67 8.09 -1.45
C ALA A 679 -3.53 7.50 -0.62
N LYS A 680 -3.78 6.39 0.10
CA LYS A 680 -2.81 5.82 1.05
C LYS A 680 -1.43 5.51 0.44
N SER A 681 -1.38 5.03 -0.81
CA SER A 681 -0.12 4.65 -1.46
C SER A 681 0.00 5.22 -2.87
N VAL A 682 1.12 5.89 -3.13
CA VAL A 682 1.53 6.42 -4.45
C VAL A 682 2.33 5.35 -5.18
N THR A 683 1.72 4.67 -6.13
CA THR A 683 2.29 3.48 -6.80
C THR A 683 2.39 3.64 -8.31
N VAL A 684 2.14 4.84 -8.78
CA VAL A 684 2.26 5.29 -10.15
C VAL A 684 2.78 6.73 -10.08
N GLU A 685 3.53 7.14 -11.10
CA GLU A 685 4.03 8.51 -11.27
C GLU A 685 2.91 9.50 -11.64
#